data_AF-A0A8D8S881-F1
#
_entry.id   AF-A0A8D8S881-F1
#
_cell.length_a   1.000
_cell.length_b   1.000
_cell.length_c   1.000
_cell.angle_alpha   90.00
_cell.angle_beta   90.00
_cell.angle_gamma   90.00
#
_symmetry.space_group_name_H-M   'P 1'
#
loop_
_entity.id
_entity.type
_entity.pdbx_description
1 polymer ?
#
loop_
_entity_poly.entity_id
_entity_poly.type
_entity_poly.pdbx_seq_one_letter_code
_entity_poly.pdbx_strand_id
1 'polypeptide(L)'
;MSASKLEDLFKSIETDDTVDSSLYDELKQGLISRSYNILEIVENLGILLVNKESALRKRGTEILSKVLGMLDKTQLNERELEFLLAFYCDRLKDHHSIVPDILLGFYNLSDMKHLPQDGYIKMFPAIFLNFNCQSQLILDRKLFYEILFKCMQHNLDGLKPMGPDFVYGVIQSIDGERDPRNLIFLFTTLVPLFLKNFEMYHLNEEMFDIMACYFPVDFRPKENDPDAISREDLSNALMPNLTAKPSFAEFAIPLALEKLESDLKVAKVDSLKLLTSSCYKFPVEKITESSKKIWNVAKNDSNAGDSDVRKGVVELLHALLTVLPDDEASGLFQVIYNHVKYSISTNIDKVLFVSNTNMLITISKDSKVCMKQVAILLIPILYNEINKTYNDEYIQILNEILEICSNNLDIRLSELTELSIAWNDLIELYFKLCSTSDCCLCGLNSLHSYLDLEQRKSMYSILYDGIKTNRESKEFQACLCTFAKHYQEEIVENVIFPLKNEIVDQNKNKNEVQVDNIQNKILEDLKQNDQTVYTKDEADSEFMKPLAYRRDEAGEEVPIFVAICPPARQTPVEELFIKNLYCPLISLESYLKDLSSDVIEYCLSQTSNDSCFRFCYQDCATNITYLKLIVDKYEEKYDVLSYFEKKFNVCQNVIKIFLKNVGNEAYSISFVLDCISILNTILSAFNKQDVSNKISVIQKVIVLSREILEEDINDVKLIILIPLLNNVDFTTDEQQIKDFQTQIEHFSSTILDTAISTQDPFINKYTSILLAIILNTVGDLNSNESVLNTNSLQSKLLSLPYNENVNTLHAYITKSLIMKGHTNIESMLQILVDNLKSYQEGKRVIESLKILIREDTVKKDHFEFKNVRFLYRQRLFSFCLNNLLKNVSSTTKLQTDGDKNKIVKLNNYLAILIQLKHLPNQIIIAHVKTLLPIMIECLTLICDTQLDKKGTNGINETSPDMIEEDNPDTNTELDTYYDTHNFDEELQNLLGLFVEFLKSKMEILHEYVNSFVDKFLYIAQNHSSLNLRIAALQCLHYLSDLNIVVLMPFKNKVLEGLKLVLDDKKRLVRKQVVVTIDKWYILDSVEDSN
;
A
#
# COMPACT_ATOMS: atom_id res chain seq x y z
N MET A 1 -35.98 2.88 49.77
CA MET A 1 -37.06 2.05 50.37
C MET A 1 -36.71 1.80 51.85
N SER A 2 -37.66 1.60 52.77
CA SER A 2 -37.34 1.21 54.16
C SER A 2 -37.00 -0.28 54.24
N ALA A 3 -36.16 -0.72 55.20
CA ALA A 3 -35.77 -2.12 55.37
C ALA A 3 -36.97 -3.10 55.41
N SER A 4 -38.10 -2.69 55.99
CA SER A 4 -39.33 -3.50 56.05
C SER A 4 -39.94 -3.87 54.70
N LYS A 5 -39.67 -3.11 53.63
CA LYS A 5 -40.18 -3.40 52.29
C LYS A 5 -39.26 -4.33 51.48
N LEU A 6 -38.00 -4.50 51.89
CA LEU A 6 -37.08 -5.46 51.25
C LEU A 6 -37.52 -6.90 51.53
N GLU A 7 -38.00 -7.17 52.75
CA GLU A 7 -38.49 -8.49 53.13
C GLU A 7 -39.68 -8.92 52.26
N ASP A 8 -40.65 -8.04 52.03
CA ASP A 8 -41.80 -8.32 51.16
C ASP A 8 -41.38 -8.51 49.69
N LEU A 9 -40.40 -7.73 49.23
CA LEU A 9 -39.84 -7.80 47.89
C LEU A 9 -39.09 -9.11 47.64
N PHE A 10 -38.33 -9.62 48.62
CA PHE A 10 -37.63 -10.89 48.47
C PHE A 10 -38.56 -12.09 48.65
N LYS A 11 -39.64 -11.97 49.44
CA LYS A 11 -40.67 -13.02 49.55
C LYS A 11 -41.40 -13.26 48.23
N SER A 12 -41.64 -12.23 47.41
CA SER A 12 -42.27 -12.43 46.10
C SER A 12 -41.35 -13.19 45.13
N ILE A 13 -40.03 -13.05 45.27
CA ILE A 13 -39.02 -13.75 44.46
C ILE A 13 -38.96 -15.25 44.78
N GLU A 14 -39.37 -15.68 45.97
CA GLU A 14 -39.51 -17.09 46.32
C GLU A 14 -40.60 -17.80 45.49
N THR A 15 -41.58 -17.03 44.99
CA THR A 15 -42.76 -17.56 44.28
C THR A 15 -42.78 -17.30 42.77
N ASP A 16 -41.91 -16.43 42.25
CA ASP A 16 -41.91 -15.98 40.86
C ASP A 16 -40.57 -16.29 40.18
N ASP A 17 -40.56 -16.98 39.04
CA ASP A 17 -39.34 -17.47 38.39
C ASP A 17 -38.45 -16.36 37.76
N THR A 18 -38.94 -15.13 37.63
CA THR A 18 -38.19 -14.04 36.96
C THR A 18 -37.79 -12.91 37.91
N VAL A 19 -36.51 -12.52 37.92
CA VAL A 19 -36.03 -11.32 38.63
C VAL A 19 -36.08 -10.15 37.66
N ASP A 20 -36.91 -9.15 37.94
CA ASP A 20 -36.96 -7.92 37.14
C ASP A 20 -35.65 -7.12 37.28
N SER A 21 -35.14 -6.64 36.14
CA SER A 21 -34.02 -5.69 36.05
C SER A 21 -34.17 -4.48 36.98
N SER A 22 -35.40 -4.01 37.21
CA SER A 22 -35.71 -2.88 38.10
C SER A 22 -35.27 -3.10 39.56
N LEU A 23 -35.23 -4.36 40.02
CA LEU A 23 -34.78 -4.73 41.37
C LEU A 23 -33.32 -4.33 41.61
N TYR A 24 -32.44 -4.59 40.65
CA TYR A 24 -31.01 -4.35 40.81
C TYR A 24 -30.72 -2.84 40.90
N ASP A 25 -31.42 -2.04 40.09
CA ASP A 25 -31.31 -0.58 40.14
C ASP A 25 -31.86 -0.02 41.45
N GLU A 26 -32.96 -0.56 41.97
CA GLU A 26 -33.50 -0.14 43.27
C GLU A 26 -32.53 -0.46 44.42
N LEU A 27 -31.99 -1.68 44.46
CA LEU A 27 -31.00 -2.09 45.46
C LEU A 27 -29.73 -1.24 45.39
N LYS A 28 -29.25 -0.96 44.17
CA LYS A 28 -28.13 -0.03 43.94
C LYS A 28 -28.42 1.36 44.50
N GLN A 29 -29.55 1.96 44.14
CA GLN A 29 -29.91 3.31 44.62
C GLN A 29 -30.09 3.35 46.13
N GLY A 30 -30.61 2.27 46.72
CA GLY A 30 -30.76 2.15 48.16
C GLY A 30 -29.42 2.14 48.92
N LEU A 31 -28.42 1.44 48.38
CA LEU A 31 -27.04 1.43 48.88
C LEU A 31 -26.31 2.77 48.65
N ILE A 32 -26.55 3.43 47.51
CA ILE A 32 -25.99 4.76 47.21
C ILE A 32 -26.50 5.81 48.19
N SER A 33 -27.82 5.81 48.41
CA SER A 33 -28.49 6.74 49.32
C SER A 33 -28.34 6.38 50.81
N ARG A 34 -27.67 5.27 51.14
CA ARG A 34 -27.54 4.73 52.51
C ARG A 34 -28.88 4.53 53.22
N SER A 35 -29.94 4.25 52.45
CA SER A 35 -31.27 3.93 52.99
C SER A 35 -31.34 2.56 53.66
N TYR A 36 -30.41 1.69 53.30
CA TYR A 36 -30.04 0.45 54.00
C TYR A 36 -28.57 0.12 53.68
N ASN A 37 -27.95 -0.74 54.48
CA ASN A 37 -26.57 -1.20 54.28
C ASN A 37 -26.51 -2.65 53.76
N ILE A 38 -25.31 -3.13 53.45
CA ILE A 38 -25.13 -4.47 52.87
C ILE A 38 -25.54 -5.61 53.82
N LEU A 39 -25.35 -5.42 55.14
CA LEU A 39 -25.74 -6.39 56.15
C LEU A 39 -27.26 -6.55 56.14
N GLU A 40 -27.99 -5.43 56.11
CA GLU A 40 -29.45 -5.43 56.05
C GLU A 40 -29.96 -6.11 54.76
N ILE A 41 -29.29 -5.91 53.61
CA ILE A 41 -29.64 -6.64 52.38
C ILE A 41 -29.43 -8.15 52.57
N VAL A 42 -28.28 -8.58 53.11
CA VAL A 42 -27.98 -10.00 53.31
C VAL A 42 -28.91 -10.65 54.33
N GLU A 43 -29.27 -9.95 55.41
CA GLU A 43 -30.26 -10.40 56.39
C GLU A 43 -31.64 -10.61 55.75
N ASN A 44 -32.10 -9.65 54.94
CA ASN A 44 -33.39 -9.74 54.25
C ASN A 44 -33.38 -10.80 53.13
N LEU A 45 -32.25 -11.02 52.46
CA LEU A 45 -32.04 -12.14 51.53
C LEU A 45 -32.01 -13.51 52.25
N GLY A 46 -32.00 -13.55 53.59
CA GLY A 46 -31.92 -14.77 54.38
C GLY A 46 -32.94 -15.84 53.98
N ILE A 47 -34.18 -15.46 53.66
CA ILE A 47 -35.23 -16.38 53.20
C ILE A 47 -34.84 -17.16 51.92
N LEU A 48 -34.02 -16.56 51.06
CA LEU A 48 -33.45 -17.20 49.88
C LEU A 48 -32.14 -17.92 50.23
N LEU A 49 -31.23 -17.25 50.95
CA LEU A 49 -29.86 -17.70 51.21
C LEU A 49 -29.73 -18.92 52.15
N VAL A 50 -30.71 -19.16 53.03
CA VAL A 50 -30.75 -20.35 53.90
C VAL A 50 -31.85 -21.35 53.52
N ASN A 51 -32.47 -21.16 52.35
CA ASN A 51 -33.50 -22.08 51.86
C ASN A 51 -32.93 -23.48 51.64
N LYS A 52 -33.76 -24.52 51.77
CA LYS A 52 -33.34 -25.92 51.50
C LYS A 52 -33.03 -26.16 50.03
N GLU A 53 -33.72 -25.45 49.13
CA GLU A 53 -33.54 -25.56 47.69
C GLU A 53 -32.31 -24.78 47.23
N SER A 54 -31.39 -25.45 46.53
CA SER A 54 -30.16 -24.83 46.02
C SER A 54 -30.43 -23.77 44.95
N ALA A 55 -31.53 -23.87 44.20
CA ALA A 55 -31.94 -22.89 43.20
C ALA A 55 -32.27 -21.51 43.82
N LEU A 56 -32.97 -21.51 44.96
CA LEU A 56 -33.30 -20.28 45.68
C LEU A 56 -32.05 -19.66 46.34
N ARG A 57 -31.17 -20.48 46.92
CA ARG A 57 -29.88 -20.01 47.46
C ARG A 57 -28.99 -19.40 46.38
N LYS A 58 -28.95 -20.04 45.20
CA LYS A 58 -28.27 -19.52 44.01
C LYS A 58 -28.78 -18.12 43.68
N ARG A 59 -30.10 -17.97 43.55
CA ARG A 59 -30.74 -16.69 43.20
C ARG A 59 -30.46 -15.58 44.22
N GLY A 60 -30.50 -15.88 45.51
CA GLY A 60 -30.12 -14.91 46.56
C GLY A 60 -28.66 -14.46 46.43
N THR A 61 -27.76 -15.39 46.09
CA THR A 61 -26.33 -15.10 45.90
C THR A 61 -26.08 -14.30 44.61
N GLU A 62 -26.77 -14.66 43.52
CA GLU A 62 -26.73 -13.94 42.24
C GLU A 62 -27.14 -12.46 42.41
N ILE A 63 -28.24 -12.21 43.15
CA ILE A 63 -28.71 -10.85 43.43
C ILE A 63 -27.61 -10.05 44.12
N LEU A 64 -27.00 -10.61 45.17
CA LEU A 64 -25.94 -9.94 45.92
C LEU A 64 -24.72 -9.65 45.04
N SER A 65 -24.26 -10.62 44.26
CA SER A 65 -23.08 -10.50 43.39
C SER A 65 -23.29 -9.50 42.25
N LYS A 66 -24.48 -9.47 41.64
CA LYS A 66 -24.83 -8.51 40.58
C LYS A 66 -24.94 -7.08 41.11
N VAL A 67 -25.62 -6.88 42.23
CA VAL A 67 -25.73 -5.55 42.87
C VAL A 67 -24.34 -5.03 43.20
N LEU A 68 -23.45 -5.87 43.75
CA LEU A 68 -22.08 -5.49 44.05
C LEU A 68 -21.32 -5.00 42.81
N GLY A 69 -21.51 -5.64 41.65
CA GLY A 69 -20.90 -5.23 40.38
C GLY A 69 -21.38 -3.88 39.85
N MET A 70 -22.53 -3.38 40.31
CA MET A 70 -23.12 -2.11 39.88
C MET A 70 -22.73 -0.91 40.75
N LEU A 71 -22.03 -1.15 41.87
CA LEU A 71 -21.60 -0.10 42.80
C LEU A 71 -20.28 0.55 42.38
N ASP A 72 -20.12 1.82 42.75
CA ASP A 72 -18.83 2.49 42.67
C ASP A 72 -17.80 1.82 43.59
N LYS A 73 -16.54 1.77 43.14
CA LYS A 73 -15.47 1.00 43.82
C LYS A 73 -15.05 1.53 45.19
N THR A 74 -15.58 2.68 45.61
CA THR A 74 -15.38 3.31 46.93
C THR A 74 -16.61 3.25 47.82
N GLN A 75 -17.72 2.68 47.33
CA GLN A 75 -19.01 2.81 47.99
C GLN A 75 -19.09 2.03 49.31
N LEU A 76 -18.41 0.89 49.39
CA LEU A 76 -18.38 0.03 50.58
C LEU A 76 -17.17 0.31 51.45
N ASN A 77 -17.36 0.31 52.76
CA ASN A 77 -16.28 0.45 53.73
C ASN A 77 -15.59 -0.90 54.03
N GLU A 78 -14.46 -0.85 54.71
CA GLU A 78 -13.64 -2.03 55.03
C GLU A 78 -14.39 -3.12 55.81
N ARG A 79 -15.27 -2.76 56.76
CA ARG A 79 -16.06 -3.73 57.54
C ARG A 79 -17.13 -4.42 56.69
N GLU A 80 -17.78 -3.67 55.82
CA GLU A 80 -18.75 -4.20 54.85
C GLU A 80 -18.08 -5.19 53.89
N LEU A 81 -16.86 -4.88 53.45
CA LEU A 81 -16.07 -5.73 52.57
C LEU A 81 -15.51 -6.97 53.29
N GLU A 82 -15.06 -6.85 54.54
CA GLU A 82 -14.64 -8.00 55.36
C GLU A 82 -15.80 -8.97 55.59
N PHE A 83 -17.00 -8.46 55.88
CA PHE A 83 -18.21 -9.26 56.01
C PHE A 83 -18.54 -10.02 54.71
N LEU A 84 -18.53 -9.32 53.57
CA LEU A 84 -18.80 -9.95 52.27
C LEU A 84 -17.75 -11.01 51.91
N LEU A 85 -16.46 -10.75 52.17
CA LEU A 85 -15.40 -11.74 51.97
C LEU A 85 -15.66 -13.00 52.80
N ALA A 86 -15.95 -12.85 54.09
CA ALA A 86 -16.24 -13.97 54.97
C ALA A 86 -17.49 -14.75 54.51
N PHE A 87 -18.53 -14.02 54.09
CA PHE A 87 -19.76 -14.60 53.54
C PHE A 87 -19.47 -15.45 52.30
N TYR A 88 -18.81 -14.90 51.27
CA TYR A 88 -18.51 -15.65 50.05
C TYR A 88 -17.55 -16.81 50.31
N CYS A 89 -16.57 -16.66 51.20
CA CYS A 89 -15.67 -17.75 51.59
C CYS A 89 -16.42 -18.92 52.23
N ASP A 90 -17.41 -18.65 53.07
CA ASP A 90 -18.23 -19.72 53.66
C ASP A 90 -19.16 -20.36 52.62
N ARG A 91 -19.75 -19.55 51.73
CA ARG A 91 -20.65 -20.03 50.67
C ARG A 91 -19.95 -20.93 49.64
N LEU A 92 -18.62 -20.91 49.51
CA LEU A 92 -17.89 -21.86 48.67
C LEU A 92 -18.14 -23.33 49.06
N LYS A 93 -18.57 -23.60 50.30
CA LYS A 93 -18.89 -24.95 50.80
C LYS A 93 -20.30 -25.42 50.43
N ASP A 94 -21.10 -24.56 49.79
CA ASP A 94 -22.48 -24.86 49.40
C ASP A 94 -22.52 -25.69 48.10
N HIS A 95 -23.73 -25.90 47.57
CA HIS A 95 -23.97 -26.65 46.34
C HIS A 95 -23.23 -26.01 45.14
N HIS A 96 -22.60 -26.85 44.31
CA HIS A 96 -21.74 -26.41 43.20
C HIS A 96 -22.42 -25.42 42.23
N SER A 97 -23.75 -25.47 42.10
CA SER A 97 -24.52 -24.58 41.21
C SER A 97 -24.48 -23.09 41.62
N ILE A 98 -24.03 -22.79 42.84
CA ILE A 98 -23.95 -21.43 43.40
C ILE A 98 -22.56 -20.82 43.19
N VAL A 99 -21.55 -21.65 42.92
CA VAL A 99 -20.16 -21.25 42.71
C VAL A 99 -19.99 -20.14 41.65
N PRO A 100 -20.68 -20.15 40.50
CA PRO A 100 -20.57 -19.07 39.51
C PRO A 100 -20.91 -17.69 40.10
N ASP A 101 -21.96 -17.63 40.92
CA ASP A 101 -22.40 -16.39 41.55
C ASP A 101 -21.43 -15.95 42.65
N ILE A 102 -20.81 -16.90 43.37
CA ILE A 102 -19.77 -16.62 44.36
C ILE A 102 -18.52 -16.05 43.68
N LEU A 103 -18.08 -16.64 42.56
CA LEU A 103 -16.96 -16.12 41.78
C LEU A 103 -17.26 -14.71 41.27
N LEU A 104 -18.48 -14.43 40.79
CA LEU A 104 -18.86 -13.07 40.40
C LEU A 104 -18.75 -12.10 41.59
N GLY A 105 -19.13 -12.54 42.79
CA GLY A 105 -18.94 -11.81 44.03
C GLY A 105 -17.46 -11.47 44.29
N PHE A 106 -16.57 -12.46 44.26
CA PHE A 106 -15.13 -12.26 44.44
C PHE A 106 -14.52 -11.37 43.35
N TYR A 107 -14.94 -11.54 42.10
CA TYR A 107 -14.51 -10.69 40.99
C TYR A 107 -14.85 -9.22 41.24
N ASN A 108 -16.08 -8.94 41.69
CA ASN A 108 -16.50 -7.56 41.99
C ASN A 108 -15.83 -7.01 43.25
N LEU A 109 -15.58 -7.84 44.26
CA LEU A 109 -14.82 -7.46 45.46
C LEU A 109 -13.37 -7.10 45.13
N SER A 110 -12.74 -7.81 44.19
CA SER A 110 -11.34 -7.59 43.83
C SER A 110 -11.05 -6.19 43.28
N ASP A 111 -12.07 -5.47 42.79
CA ASP A 111 -11.96 -4.09 42.30
C ASP A 111 -12.21 -3.02 43.39
N MET A 112 -12.67 -3.40 44.59
CA MET A 112 -13.07 -2.45 45.63
C MET A 112 -11.85 -1.82 46.31
N LYS A 113 -11.82 -0.48 46.40
CA LYS A 113 -10.66 0.26 46.90
C LYS A 113 -10.37 0.07 48.39
N HIS A 114 -11.39 -0.25 49.18
CA HIS A 114 -11.29 -0.38 50.63
C HIS A 114 -11.21 -1.83 51.11
N LEU A 115 -10.89 -2.77 50.20
CA LEU A 115 -10.72 -4.18 50.58
C LEU A 115 -9.51 -4.32 51.53
N PRO A 116 -9.67 -4.96 52.70
CA PRO A 116 -8.58 -5.05 53.67
C PRO A 116 -7.43 -5.91 53.12
N GLN A 117 -6.19 -5.54 53.46
CA GLN A 117 -5.00 -6.19 52.89
C GLN A 117 -4.90 -7.68 53.26
N ASP A 118 -5.32 -8.08 54.46
CA ASP A 118 -5.38 -9.47 54.90
C ASP A 118 -6.58 -10.24 54.31
N GLY A 119 -7.53 -9.53 53.68
CA GLY A 119 -8.70 -10.12 53.04
C GLY A 119 -8.33 -11.15 51.97
N TYR A 120 -7.30 -10.86 51.16
CA TYR A 120 -6.79 -11.79 50.15
C TYR A 120 -6.17 -13.06 50.76
N ILE A 121 -5.47 -12.91 51.90
CA ILE A 121 -4.83 -14.00 52.64
C ILE A 121 -5.89 -14.94 53.25
N LYS A 122 -7.08 -14.43 53.58
CA LYS A 122 -8.22 -15.26 54.00
C LYS A 122 -8.95 -15.89 52.79
N MET A 123 -9.09 -15.12 51.71
CA MET A 123 -9.85 -15.50 50.52
C MET A 123 -9.22 -16.68 49.76
N PHE A 124 -7.95 -16.58 49.38
CA PHE A 124 -7.33 -17.57 48.50
C PHE A 124 -7.19 -18.96 49.13
N PRO A 125 -6.82 -19.13 50.42
CA PRO A 125 -6.86 -20.44 51.06
C PRO A 125 -8.26 -21.06 51.09
N ALA A 126 -9.30 -20.25 51.30
CA ALA A 126 -10.69 -20.73 51.25
C ALA A 126 -11.09 -21.16 49.83
N ILE A 127 -10.69 -20.40 48.80
CA ILE A 127 -10.89 -20.77 47.39
C ILE A 127 -10.13 -22.06 47.09
N PHE A 128 -8.81 -22.11 47.24
CA PHE A 128 -8.01 -23.29 46.88
C PHE A 128 -8.45 -24.58 47.60
N LEU A 129 -8.99 -24.46 48.82
CA LEU A 129 -9.51 -25.62 49.56
C LEU A 129 -10.86 -26.13 49.05
N ASN A 130 -11.77 -25.24 48.64
CA ASN A 130 -13.18 -25.59 48.37
C ASN A 130 -13.57 -25.49 46.89
N PHE A 131 -12.72 -24.91 46.06
CA PHE A 131 -12.96 -24.68 44.64
C PHE A 131 -11.96 -25.46 43.79
N ASN A 132 -12.45 -26.45 43.04
CA ASN A 132 -11.66 -27.17 42.04
C ASN A 132 -11.92 -26.56 40.65
N CYS A 133 -10.95 -25.81 40.13
CA CYS A 133 -11.08 -25.07 38.87
C CYS A 133 -11.48 -25.97 37.69
N GLN A 134 -10.80 -27.11 37.51
CA GLN A 134 -10.97 -27.97 36.35
C GLN A 134 -12.34 -28.65 36.29
N SER A 135 -13.04 -28.74 37.44
CA SER A 135 -14.41 -29.26 37.51
C SER A 135 -15.50 -28.28 37.06
N GLN A 136 -15.15 -27.00 36.83
CA GLN A 136 -16.12 -25.94 36.52
C GLN A 136 -16.34 -25.75 35.02
N LEU A 137 -17.39 -25.02 34.65
CA LEU A 137 -17.66 -24.65 33.26
C LEU A 137 -16.59 -23.67 32.74
N ILE A 138 -16.46 -23.59 31.41
CA ILE A 138 -15.43 -22.79 30.73
C ILE A 138 -15.43 -21.33 31.20
N LEU A 139 -16.62 -20.72 31.29
CA LEU A 139 -16.79 -19.32 31.70
C LEU A 139 -16.47 -19.09 33.19
N ASP A 140 -16.73 -20.08 34.05
CA ASP A 140 -16.44 -19.99 35.48
C ASP A 140 -14.93 -20.07 35.72
N ARG A 141 -14.23 -20.95 34.99
CA ARG A 141 -12.75 -21.00 35.00
C ARG A 141 -12.14 -19.69 34.53
N LYS A 142 -12.68 -19.14 33.43
CA LYS A 142 -12.27 -17.83 32.90
C LYS A 142 -12.40 -16.73 33.94
N LEU A 143 -13.56 -16.65 34.61
CA LEU A 143 -13.82 -15.67 35.66
C LEU A 143 -12.83 -15.82 36.83
N PHE A 144 -12.48 -17.06 37.19
CA PHE A 144 -11.48 -17.30 38.23
C PHE A 144 -10.07 -16.85 37.82
N TYR A 145 -9.64 -17.10 36.59
CA TYR A 145 -8.37 -16.57 36.09
C TYR A 145 -8.32 -15.04 36.10
N GLU A 146 -9.46 -14.39 35.82
CA GLU A 146 -9.56 -12.93 35.89
C GLU A 146 -9.51 -12.41 37.34
N ILE A 147 -10.09 -13.13 38.30
CA ILE A 147 -9.93 -12.84 39.73
C ILE A 147 -8.45 -12.91 40.13
N LEU A 148 -7.75 -13.99 39.76
CA LEU A 148 -6.32 -14.14 40.02
C LEU A 148 -5.53 -12.98 39.43
N PHE A 149 -5.78 -12.65 38.16
CA PHE A 149 -5.12 -11.55 37.47
C PHE A 149 -5.34 -10.21 38.17
N LYS A 150 -6.60 -9.86 38.47
CA LYS A 150 -6.94 -8.61 39.15
C LYS A 150 -6.30 -8.50 40.53
N CYS A 151 -6.35 -9.56 41.32
CA CYS A 151 -5.73 -9.57 42.64
C CYS A 151 -4.22 -9.37 42.55
N MET A 152 -3.55 -10.04 41.60
CA MET A 152 -2.12 -9.83 41.34
C MET A 152 -1.81 -8.42 40.83
N GLN A 153 -2.70 -7.78 40.06
CA GLN A 153 -2.49 -6.39 39.63
C GLN A 153 -2.66 -5.37 40.76
N HIS A 154 -3.63 -5.58 41.65
CA HIS A 154 -4.00 -4.61 42.67
C HIS A 154 -3.20 -4.73 43.97
N ASN A 155 -2.76 -5.93 44.36
CA ASN A 155 -2.12 -6.13 45.67
C ASN A 155 -1.06 -7.24 45.70
N LEU A 156 0.06 -7.04 45.00
CA LEU A 156 1.20 -7.97 45.08
C LEU A 156 1.77 -8.11 46.49
N ASP A 157 1.84 -7.01 47.24
CA ASP A 157 2.45 -6.99 48.57
C ASP A 157 1.63 -7.77 49.61
N GLY A 158 0.30 -7.84 49.44
CA GLY A 158 -0.56 -8.69 50.27
C GLY A 158 -0.53 -10.17 49.89
N LEU A 159 -0.19 -10.51 48.64
CA LEU A 159 -0.15 -11.89 48.16
C LEU A 159 1.21 -12.58 48.38
N LYS A 160 2.32 -11.85 48.22
CA LYS A 160 3.69 -12.39 48.40
C LYS A 160 3.91 -13.09 49.76
N PRO A 161 3.40 -12.60 50.90
CA PRO A 161 3.58 -13.25 52.20
C PRO A 161 3.00 -14.67 52.30
N MET A 162 2.06 -15.04 51.43
CA MET A 162 1.52 -16.41 51.37
C MET A 162 2.55 -17.43 50.87
N GLY A 163 3.63 -16.97 50.25
CA GLY A 163 4.78 -17.81 49.89
C GLY A 163 4.41 -18.98 48.95
N PRO A 164 5.00 -20.17 49.16
CA PRO A 164 4.83 -21.30 48.24
C PRO A 164 3.39 -21.84 48.18
N ASP A 165 2.57 -21.68 49.22
CA ASP A 165 1.19 -22.17 49.23
C ASP A 165 0.32 -21.44 48.19
N PHE A 166 0.53 -20.14 48.03
CA PHE A 166 -0.15 -19.38 46.97
C PHE A 166 0.33 -19.78 45.59
N VAL A 167 1.65 -19.96 45.42
CA VAL A 167 2.24 -20.41 44.15
C VAL A 167 1.68 -21.78 43.75
N TYR A 168 1.63 -22.72 44.69
CA TYR A 168 1.04 -24.03 44.50
C TYR A 168 -0.45 -23.97 44.15
N GLY A 169 -1.23 -23.14 44.86
CA GLY A 169 -2.64 -22.94 44.57
C GLY A 169 -2.89 -22.39 43.16
N VAL A 170 -2.07 -21.44 42.69
CA VAL A 170 -2.14 -20.92 41.32
C VAL A 170 -1.79 -22.01 40.30
N ILE A 171 -0.70 -22.75 40.52
CA ILE A 171 -0.27 -23.88 39.67
C ILE A 171 -1.41 -24.90 39.53
N GLN A 172 -1.99 -25.36 40.64
CA GLN A 172 -3.13 -26.28 40.62
C GLN A 172 -4.36 -25.70 39.91
N SER A 173 -4.58 -24.39 40.02
CA SER A 173 -5.74 -23.72 39.43
C SER A 173 -5.69 -23.65 37.91
N ILE A 174 -4.49 -23.57 37.33
CA ILE A 174 -4.29 -23.46 35.87
C ILE A 174 -3.98 -24.81 35.21
N ASP A 175 -3.66 -25.84 35.99
CA ASP A 175 -3.36 -27.18 35.50
C ASP A 175 -4.51 -27.75 34.66
N GLY A 176 -4.20 -28.42 33.54
CA GLY A 176 -5.19 -29.12 32.73
C GLY A 176 -6.28 -28.27 32.05
N GLU A 177 -6.07 -26.95 31.85
CA GLU A 177 -6.98 -26.12 31.05
C GLU A 177 -7.01 -26.57 29.58
N ARG A 178 -8.20 -26.74 29.01
CA ARG A 178 -8.37 -27.29 27.64
C ARG A 178 -9.00 -26.31 26.67
N ASP A 179 -9.66 -25.27 27.19
CA ASP A 179 -10.30 -24.29 26.33
C ASP A 179 -9.24 -23.34 25.73
N PRO A 180 -9.16 -23.20 24.39
CA PRO A 180 -8.12 -22.41 23.75
C PRO A 180 -8.21 -20.92 24.11
N ARG A 181 -9.41 -20.37 24.40
CA ARG A 181 -9.58 -18.95 24.75
C ARG A 181 -9.04 -18.68 26.15
N ASN A 182 -9.26 -19.63 27.06
CA ASN A 182 -8.66 -19.60 28.39
C ASN A 182 -7.13 -19.74 28.31
N LEU A 183 -6.61 -20.68 27.51
CA LEU A 183 -5.17 -20.85 27.32
C LEU A 183 -4.50 -19.59 26.77
N ILE A 184 -5.13 -18.91 25.80
CA ILE A 184 -4.64 -17.61 25.31
C ILE A 184 -4.54 -16.60 26.45
N PHE A 185 -5.59 -16.43 27.26
CA PHE A 185 -5.54 -15.51 28.40
C PHE A 185 -4.47 -15.90 29.42
N LEU A 186 -4.35 -17.19 29.74
CA LEU A 186 -3.34 -17.69 30.67
C LEU A 186 -1.93 -17.35 30.16
N PHE A 187 -1.60 -17.73 28.93
CA PHE A 187 -0.24 -17.62 28.40
C PHE A 187 0.15 -16.21 27.95
N THR A 188 -0.80 -15.34 27.62
CA THR A 188 -0.49 -13.95 27.24
C THR A 188 -0.56 -12.97 28.40
N THR A 189 -1.36 -13.27 29.44
CA THR A 189 -1.74 -12.28 30.45
C THR A 189 -1.42 -12.74 31.88
N LEU A 190 -2.01 -13.86 32.33
CA LEU A 190 -1.90 -14.28 33.73
C LEU A 190 -0.53 -14.87 34.07
N VAL A 191 -0.09 -15.89 33.33
CA VAL A 191 1.16 -16.62 33.59
C VAL A 191 2.39 -15.71 33.47
N PRO A 192 2.52 -14.84 32.45
CA PRO A 192 3.63 -13.88 32.40
C PRO A 192 3.69 -12.97 33.64
N LEU A 193 2.53 -12.46 34.09
CA LEU A 193 2.45 -11.62 35.29
C LEU A 193 2.86 -12.40 36.53
N PHE A 194 2.40 -13.64 36.66
CA PHE A 194 2.70 -14.51 37.78
C PHE A 194 4.20 -14.86 37.84
N LEU A 195 4.78 -15.34 36.73
CA LEU A 195 6.20 -15.71 36.64
C LEU A 195 7.13 -14.50 36.86
N LYS A 196 6.70 -13.29 36.49
CA LYS A 196 7.48 -12.08 36.73
C LYS A 196 7.53 -11.68 38.21
N ASN A 197 6.44 -11.86 38.95
CA ASN A 197 6.28 -11.29 40.29
C ASN A 197 6.49 -12.27 41.44
N PHE A 198 6.44 -13.58 41.19
CA PHE A 198 6.57 -14.63 42.20
C PHE A 198 7.80 -15.51 41.96
N GLU A 199 8.47 -15.90 43.05
CA GLU A 199 9.49 -16.95 43.05
C GLU A 199 8.82 -18.32 43.01
N MET A 200 9.39 -19.26 42.26
CA MET A 200 8.81 -20.62 42.16
C MET A 200 9.22 -21.51 43.33
N TYR A 201 10.15 -21.08 44.19
CA TYR A 201 10.71 -21.92 45.27
C TYR A 201 11.18 -23.29 44.74
N HIS A 202 10.62 -24.39 45.24
CA HIS A 202 10.90 -25.75 44.78
C HIS A 202 10.02 -26.18 43.60
N LEU A 203 9.03 -25.38 43.21
CA LEU A 203 7.98 -25.71 42.24
C LEU A 203 8.34 -25.37 40.77
N ASN A 204 9.63 -25.33 40.44
CA ASN A 204 10.06 -24.95 39.07
C ASN A 204 9.65 -26.01 38.05
N GLU A 205 9.81 -27.29 38.39
CA GLU A 205 9.50 -28.42 37.51
C GLU A 205 7.98 -28.50 37.32
N GLU A 206 7.20 -28.43 38.40
CA GLU A 206 5.74 -28.48 38.38
C GLU A 206 5.13 -27.34 37.55
N MET A 207 5.65 -26.11 37.71
CA MET A 207 5.20 -24.98 36.90
C MET A 207 5.57 -25.17 35.42
N PHE A 208 6.77 -25.70 35.15
CA PHE A 208 7.23 -25.94 33.79
C PHE A 208 6.39 -27.03 33.11
N ASP A 209 6.12 -28.14 33.79
CA ASP A 209 5.38 -29.29 33.27
C ASP A 209 3.96 -28.92 32.82
N ILE A 210 3.27 -28.07 33.58
CA ILE A 210 1.93 -27.58 33.19
C ILE A 210 1.99 -26.83 31.86
N MET A 211 3.07 -26.09 31.58
CA MET A 211 3.21 -25.39 30.31
C MET A 211 3.72 -26.34 29.21
N ALA A 212 4.67 -27.21 29.56
CA ALA A 212 5.34 -28.12 28.64
C ALA A 212 4.40 -29.17 28.05
N CYS A 213 3.33 -29.55 28.76
CA CYS A 213 2.36 -30.53 28.25
C CYS A 213 1.63 -30.06 26.97
N TYR A 214 1.63 -28.76 26.67
CA TYR A 214 1.07 -28.20 25.43
C TYR A 214 2.09 -28.13 24.28
N PHE A 215 3.34 -28.57 24.49
CA PHE A 215 4.42 -28.47 23.51
C PHE A 215 4.76 -29.83 22.87
N PRO A 216 4.86 -29.92 21.52
CA PRO A 216 4.50 -28.89 20.54
C PRO A 216 2.97 -28.75 20.46
N VAL A 217 2.49 -27.56 20.11
CA VAL A 217 1.04 -27.34 20.02
C VAL A 217 0.47 -28.13 18.85
N ASP A 218 -0.39 -29.10 19.15
CA ASP A 218 -1.21 -29.83 18.18
C ASP A 218 -2.67 -29.44 18.40
N PHE A 219 -3.16 -28.51 17.57
CA PHE A 219 -4.50 -27.95 17.69
C PHE A 219 -5.15 -27.81 16.32
N ARG A 220 -6.43 -28.19 16.24
CA ARG A 220 -7.27 -27.99 15.05
C ARG A 220 -8.50 -27.18 15.46
N PRO A 221 -8.72 -25.98 14.91
CA PRO A 221 -9.90 -25.18 15.24
C PRO A 221 -11.18 -25.88 14.80
N LYS A 222 -12.28 -25.62 15.50
CA LYS A 222 -13.60 -26.13 15.12
C LYS A 222 -14.08 -25.39 13.86
N GLU A 223 -14.70 -26.13 12.94
CA GLU A 223 -15.34 -25.55 11.77
C GLU A 223 -16.51 -24.65 12.22
N ASN A 224 -16.60 -23.43 11.68
CA ASN A 224 -17.61 -22.40 11.97
C ASN A 224 -17.52 -21.70 13.34
N ASP A 225 -16.35 -21.63 13.99
CA ASP A 225 -16.16 -20.76 15.15
C ASP A 225 -16.01 -19.28 14.69
N PRO A 226 -16.92 -18.35 15.06
CA PRO A 226 -16.80 -16.94 14.72
C PRO A 226 -15.57 -16.26 15.34
N ASP A 227 -15.03 -16.82 16.43
CA ASP A 227 -13.85 -16.35 17.15
C ASP A 227 -12.71 -17.39 17.10
N ALA A 228 -12.49 -17.98 15.92
CA ALA A 228 -11.52 -19.07 15.75
C ALA A 228 -10.09 -18.66 16.16
N ILE A 229 -9.54 -19.38 17.15
CA ILE A 229 -8.14 -19.31 17.54
C ILE A 229 -7.33 -20.27 16.67
N SER A 230 -6.20 -19.83 16.12
CA SER A 230 -5.32 -20.72 15.34
C SER A 230 -4.35 -21.51 16.23
N ARG A 231 -3.77 -22.56 15.64
CA ARG A 231 -2.67 -23.32 16.26
C ARG A 231 -1.46 -22.42 16.51
N GLU A 232 -1.17 -21.52 15.58
CA GLU A 232 -0.08 -20.55 15.66
C GLU A 232 -0.30 -19.55 16.81
N ASP A 233 -1.53 -19.09 17.05
CA ASP A 233 -1.84 -18.19 18.17
C ASP A 233 -1.51 -18.84 19.51
N LEU A 234 -1.89 -20.11 19.70
CA LEU A 234 -1.59 -20.86 20.92
C LEU A 234 -0.09 -21.13 21.08
N SER A 235 0.62 -21.51 20.01
CA SER A 235 2.07 -21.73 20.05
C SER A 235 2.83 -20.44 20.37
N ASN A 236 2.46 -19.32 19.74
CA ASN A 236 3.06 -18.01 19.99
C ASN A 236 2.74 -17.48 21.40
N ALA A 237 1.57 -17.79 21.95
CA ALA A 237 1.23 -17.47 23.33
C ALA A 237 2.05 -18.30 24.33
N LEU A 238 2.22 -19.61 24.09
CA LEU A 238 2.93 -20.53 24.98
C LEU A 238 4.44 -20.26 25.03
N MET A 239 5.09 -20.12 23.87
CA MET A 239 6.56 -20.13 23.71
C MET A 239 7.31 -19.16 24.64
N PRO A 240 6.86 -17.90 24.84
CA PRO A 240 7.55 -16.96 25.73
C PRO A 240 7.57 -17.42 27.20
N ASN A 241 6.58 -18.19 27.64
CA ASN A 241 6.46 -18.66 29.02
C ASN A 241 7.45 -19.78 29.35
N LEU A 242 7.71 -20.69 28.39
CA LEU A 242 8.71 -21.76 28.52
C LEU A 242 10.14 -21.23 28.71
N THR A 243 10.38 -19.97 28.34
CA THR A 243 11.68 -19.29 28.45
C THR A 243 11.66 -18.12 29.44
N ALA A 244 10.61 -18.00 30.26
CA ALA A 244 10.39 -16.81 31.10
C ALA A 244 11.28 -16.73 32.35
N LYS A 245 11.81 -17.86 32.83
CA LYS A 245 12.73 -17.90 33.99
C LYS A 245 14.04 -18.61 33.65
N PRO A 246 15.20 -18.11 34.15
CA PRO A 246 16.50 -18.76 33.93
C PRO A 246 16.56 -20.22 34.37
N SER A 247 15.87 -20.56 35.47
CA SER A 247 15.80 -21.93 35.99
C SER A 247 15.12 -22.92 35.04
N PHE A 248 14.31 -22.45 34.09
CA PHE A 248 13.64 -23.33 33.12
C PHE A 248 14.58 -23.89 32.04
N ALA A 249 15.81 -23.38 31.94
CA ALA A 249 16.80 -23.89 30.98
C ALA A 249 17.06 -25.40 31.15
N GLU A 250 17.00 -25.91 32.39
CA GLU A 250 17.24 -27.33 32.71
C GLU A 250 16.13 -28.26 32.19
N PHE A 251 14.96 -27.72 31.85
CA PHE A 251 13.81 -28.49 31.34
C PHE A 251 13.50 -28.17 29.87
N ALA A 252 13.54 -26.89 29.49
CA ALA A 252 13.19 -26.44 28.14
C ALA A 252 14.16 -26.92 27.06
N ILE A 253 15.47 -26.92 27.34
CA ILE A 253 16.47 -27.37 26.36
C ILE A 253 16.32 -28.89 26.12
N PRO A 254 16.27 -29.76 27.15
CA PRO A 254 16.03 -31.19 26.94
C PRO A 254 14.71 -31.49 26.21
N LEU A 255 13.60 -30.83 26.59
CA LEU A 255 12.31 -31.00 25.93
C LEU A 255 12.39 -30.68 24.44
N ALA A 256 12.98 -29.53 24.09
CA ALA A 256 13.10 -29.12 22.70
C ALA A 256 14.01 -30.07 21.90
N LEU A 257 15.09 -30.58 22.49
CA LEU A 257 15.97 -31.55 21.83
C LEU A 257 15.25 -32.87 21.57
N GLU A 258 14.49 -33.40 22.54
CA GLU A 258 13.68 -34.60 22.36
C GLU A 258 12.65 -34.43 21.24
N LYS A 259 11.95 -33.28 21.21
CA LYS A 259 10.91 -33.02 20.19
C LYS A 259 11.49 -32.69 18.81
N LEU A 260 12.73 -32.22 18.73
CA LEU A 260 13.43 -32.02 17.45
C LEU A 260 13.78 -33.33 16.75
N GLU A 261 13.99 -34.41 17.50
CA GLU A 261 14.25 -35.75 16.95
C GLU A 261 12.98 -36.44 16.40
N SER A 262 11.79 -35.85 16.58
CA SER A 262 10.52 -36.36 16.05
C SER A 262 10.42 -36.22 14.54
N ASP A 263 9.77 -37.16 13.84
CA ASP A 263 9.49 -37.05 12.41
C ASP A 263 8.43 -35.98 12.06
N LEU A 264 7.70 -35.45 13.05
CA LEU A 264 6.67 -34.44 12.83
C LEU A 264 7.28 -33.08 12.55
N LYS A 265 7.10 -32.55 11.32
CA LYS A 265 7.55 -31.21 10.90
C LYS A 265 7.18 -30.12 11.93
N VAL A 266 5.93 -30.12 12.38
CA VAL A 266 5.42 -29.13 13.33
C VAL A 266 6.19 -29.17 14.65
N ALA A 267 6.51 -30.37 15.14
CA ALA A 267 7.33 -30.55 16.34
C ALA A 267 8.76 -30.03 16.14
N LYS A 268 9.38 -30.32 14.99
CA LYS A 268 10.72 -29.82 14.66
C LYS A 268 10.77 -28.30 14.62
N VAL A 269 9.84 -27.66 13.91
CA VAL A 269 9.81 -26.19 13.75
C VAL A 269 9.60 -25.50 15.10
N ASP A 270 8.68 -25.97 15.92
CA ASP A 270 8.47 -25.42 17.26
C ASP A 270 9.69 -25.63 18.17
N SER A 271 10.36 -26.77 18.07
CA SER A 271 11.60 -27.08 18.83
C SER A 271 12.75 -26.16 18.44
N LEU A 272 12.93 -25.92 17.14
CA LEU A 272 13.92 -24.98 16.63
C LEU A 272 13.64 -23.56 17.14
N LYS A 273 12.38 -23.11 17.10
CA LYS A 273 11.98 -21.81 17.67
C LYS A 273 12.24 -21.70 19.17
N LEU A 274 11.91 -22.75 19.93
CA LEU A 274 12.14 -22.79 21.38
C LEU A 274 13.63 -22.72 21.70
N LEU A 275 14.48 -23.49 21.01
CA LEU A 275 15.93 -23.47 21.19
C LEU A 275 16.52 -22.10 20.79
N THR A 276 16.07 -21.51 19.67
CA THR A 276 16.50 -20.16 19.25
C THR A 276 16.13 -19.11 20.30
N SER A 277 14.90 -19.13 20.83
CA SER A 277 14.51 -18.22 21.91
C SER A 277 15.28 -18.49 23.21
N SER A 278 15.66 -19.74 23.47
CA SER A 278 16.43 -20.13 24.64
C SER A 278 17.81 -19.50 24.62
N CYS A 279 18.48 -19.45 23.45
CA CYS A 279 19.78 -18.79 23.29
C CYS A 279 19.77 -17.35 23.82
N TYR A 280 18.72 -16.58 23.52
CA TYR A 280 18.67 -15.15 23.89
C TYR A 280 18.13 -14.87 25.31
N LYS A 281 17.46 -15.83 25.95
CA LYS A 281 16.76 -15.61 27.23
C LYS A 281 17.37 -16.32 28.42
N PHE A 282 18.03 -17.46 28.21
CA PHE A 282 18.66 -18.20 29.29
C PHE A 282 20.10 -17.75 29.55
N PRO A 283 20.66 -18.04 30.73
CA PRO A 283 22.05 -17.73 31.04
C PRO A 283 23.01 -18.37 30.02
N VAL A 284 24.00 -17.59 29.58
CA VAL A 284 24.97 -18.00 28.56
C VAL A 284 25.74 -19.25 28.98
N GLU A 285 25.96 -19.45 30.28
CA GLU A 285 26.62 -20.64 30.83
C GLU A 285 25.86 -21.92 30.49
N LYS A 286 24.52 -21.92 30.65
CA LYS A 286 23.66 -23.07 30.35
C LYS A 286 23.59 -23.36 28.85
N ILE A 287 23.59 -22.31 28.02
CA ILE A 287 23.65 -22.44 26.56
C ILE A 287 25.01 -23.00 26.12
N THR A 288 26.10 -22.52 26.72
CA THR A 288 27.46 -22.99 26.44
C THR A 288 27.61 -24.48 26.76
N GLU A 289 27.14 -24.92 27.92
CA GLU A 289 27.12 -26.34 28.34
C GLU A 289 26.34 -27.24 27.36
N SER A 290 25.29 -26.70 26.74
CA SER A 290 24.38 -27.45 25.86
C SER A 290 24.70 -27.34 24.37
N SER A 291 25.54 -26.37 23.97
CA SER A 291 25.83 -26.02 22.57
C SER A 291 26.20 -27.22 21.68
N LYS A 292 27.10 -28.09 22.17
CA LYS A 292 27.52 -29.31 21.46
C LYS A 292 26.39 -30.34 21.33
N LYS A 293 25.50 -30.45 22.33
CA LYS A 293 24.33 -31.34 22.27
C LYS A 293 23.31 -30.81 21.27
N ILE A 294 23.06 -29.50 21.29
CA ILE A 294 22.15 -28.84 20.35
C ILE A 294 22.61 -29.06 18.91
N TRP A 295 23.89 -28.82 18.61
CA TRP A 295 24.45 -29.11 17.30
C TRP A 295 24.30 -30.57 16.89
N ASN A 296 24.60 -31.50 17.80
CA ASN A 296 24.55 -32.93 17.49
C ASN A 296 23.16 -33.43 17.08
N VAL A 297 22.10 -32.81 17.58
CA VAL A 297 20.72 -33.11 17.16
C VAL A 297 20.38 -32.34 15.88
N ALA A 298 20.60 -31.02 15.85
CA ALA A 298 20.22 -30.14 14.74
C ALA A 298 20.93 -30.46 13.42
N LYS A 299 22.16 -31.01 13.45
CA LYS A 299 22.92 -31.35 12.23
C LYS A 299 22.19 -32.34 11.33
N ASN A 300 21.36 -33.23 11.87
CA ASN A 300 20.60 -34.21 11.09
C ASN A 300 19.59 -33.53 10.14
N ASP A 301 19.11 -32.35 10.51
CA ASP A 301 18.14 -31.56 9.76
C ASP A 301 18.76 -30.40 8.96
N SER A 302 20.08 -30.21 9.05
CA SER A 302 20.81 -29.16 8.33
C SER A 302 20.64 -29.21 6.80
N ASN A 303 20.48 -30.42 6.25
CA ASN A 303 20.22 -30.68 4.83
C ASN A 303 18.80 -31.23 4.59
N ALA A 304 17.85 -30.97 5.49
CA ALA A 304 16.48 -31.45 5.34
C ALA A 304 15.85 -30.96 4.03
N GLY A 305 15.04 -31.81 3.38
CA GLY A 305 14.32 -31.46 2.16
C GLY A 305 13.28 -30.35 2.36
N ASP A 306 12.73 -30.24 3.57
CA ASP A 306 11.76 -29.21 3.95
C ASP A 306 12.46 -27.86 4.21
N SER A 307 11.96 -26.80 3.57
CA SER A 307 12.55 -25.46 3.65
C SER A 307 12.40 -24.79 5.00
N ASP A 308 11.30 -25.05 5.73
CA ASP A 308 11.02 -24.38 7.00
C ASP A 308 11.90 -24.94 8.12
N VAL A 309 12.07 -26.27 8.13
CA VAL A 309 12.99 -26.93 9.07
C VAL A 309 14.42 -26.47 8.82
N ARG A 310 14.87 -26.45 7.56
CA ARG A 310 16.22 -25.99 7.21
C ARG A 310 16.45 -24.55 7.66
N LYS A 311 15.50 -23.66 7.39
CA LYS A 311 15.55 -22.27 7.84
C LYS A 311 15.63 -22.16 9.36
N GLY A 312 14.82 -22.93 10.10
CA GLY A 312 14.86 -22.96 11.56
C GLY A 312 16.19 -23.45 12.12
N VAL A 313 16.85 -24.43 11.46
CA VAL A 313 18.21 -24.87 11.84
C VAL A 313 19.21 -23.73 11.65
N VAL A 314 19.18 -23.02 10.51
CA VAL A 314 20.07 -21.88 10.26
C VAL A 314 19.85 -20.77 11.30
N GLU A 315 18.61 -20.43 11.62
CA GLU A 315 18.27 -19.44 12.65
C GLU A 315 18.79 -19.84 14.05
N LEU A 316 18.68 -21.11 14.41
CA LEU A 316 19.20 -21.64 15.67
C LEU A 316 20.74 -21.57 15.73
N LEU A 317 21.42 -22.04 14.68
CA LEU A 317 22.89 -22.01 14.63
C LEU A 317 23.43 -20.58 14.65
N HIS A 318 22.74 -19.67 13.96
CA HIS A 318 23.04 -18.25 14.04
C HIS A 318 22.91 -17.72 15.47
N ALA A 319 21.77 -17.96 16.13
CA ALA A 319 21.57 -17.52 17.52
C ALA A 319 22.61 -18.09 18.49
N LEU A 320 23.02 -19.36 18.30
CA LEU A 320 24.11 -19.97 19.07
C LEU A 320 25.44 -19.22 18.87
N LEU A 321 25.88 -19.03 17.62
CA LEU A 321 27.16 -18.38 17.33
C LEU A 321 27.19 -16.90 17.72
N THR A 322 26.02 -16.25 17.82
CA THR A 322 25.90 -14.86 18.26
C THR A 322 25.98 -14.71 19.79
N VAL A 323 25.43 -15.66 20.56
CA VAL A 323 25.37 -15.55 22.04
C VAL A 323 26.57 -16.20 22.74
N LEU A 324 27.18 -17.21 22.13
CA LEU A 324 28.32 -17.91 22.73
C LEU A 324 29.55 -16.99 22.87
N PRO A 325 30.37 -17.18 23.92
CA PRO A 325 31.68 -16.52 24.01
C PRO A 325 32.54 -16.84 22.78
N ASP A 326 33.37 -15.89 22.35
CA ASP A 326 34.16 -15.95 21.12
C ASP A 326 34.92 -17.29 20.92
N ASP A 327 35.57 -17.81 21.97
CA ASP A 327 36.33 -19.07 21.89
C ASP A 327 35.42 -20.29 21.65
N GLU A 328 34.24 -20.33 22.28
CA GLU A 328 33.27 -21.41 22.13
C GLU A 328 32.52 -21.30 20.81
N ALA A 329 32.17 -20.08 20.37
CA ALA A 329 31.58 -19.82 19.06
C ALA A 329 32.54 -20.25 17.94
N SER A 330 33.82 -19.87 18.05
CA SER A 330 34.89 -20.29 17.15
C SER A 330 35.03 -21.81 17.10
N GLY A 331 35.08 -22.46 18.26
CA GLY A 331 35.16 -23.91 18.37
C GLY A 331 33.97 -24.62 17.73
N LEU A 332 32.75 -24.14 17.97
CA LEU A 332 31.53 -24.70 17.38
C LEU A 332 31.48 -24.48 15.87
N PHE A 333 31.82 -23.28 15.39
CA PHE A 333 31.90 -22.98 13.96
C PHE A 333 32.83 -23.95 13.24
N GLN A 334 34.00 -24.26 13.80
CA GLN A 334 34.93 -25.23 13.22
C GLN A 334 34.33 -26.64 13.13
N VAL A 335 33.55 -27.07 14.12
CA VAL A 335 32.84 -28.35 14.05
C VAL A 335 31.80 -28.35 12.93
N ILE A 336 31.05 -27.25 12.76
CA ILE A 336 30.05 -27.09 11.70
C ILE A 336 30.74 -27.08 10.32
N TYR A 337 31.79 -26.28 10.15
CA TYR A 337 32.56 -26.21 8.91
C TYR A 337 33.11 -27.58 8.51
N ASN A 338 33.69 -28.34 9.46
CA ASN A 338 34.21 -29.68 9.18
C ASN A 338 33.12 -30.66 8.71
N HIS A 339 31.87 -30.49 9.14
CA HIS A 339 30.75 -31.30 8.67
C HIS A 339 30.41 -31.05 7.19
N VAL A 340 30.52 -29.79 6.73
CA VAL A 340 30.21 -29.38 5.35
C VAL A 340 31.44 -29.21 4.46
N LYS A 341 32.65 -29.40 5.00
CA LYS A 341 33.92 -29.14 4.28
C LYS A 341 34.04 -29.91 2.98
N TYR A 342 33.57 -31.15 2.92
CA TYR A 342 33.67 -31.97 1.71
C TYR A 342 32.85 -31.40 0.55
N SER A 343 31.62 -30.94 0.79
CA SER A 343 30.78 -30.33 -0.26
C SER A 343 31.35 -29.00 -0.74
N ILE A 344 31.92 -28.20 0.16
CA ILE A 344 32.53 -26.91 -0.15
C ILE A 344 33.85 -27.06 -0.92
N SER A 345 34.73 -27.96 -0.50
CA SER A 345 36.09 -28.08 -1.08
C SER A 345 36.13 -28.78 -2.44
N THR A 346 35.16 -29.65 -2.74
CA THR A 346 35.16 -30.43 -3.98
C THR A 346 34.29 -29.83 -5.09
N ASN A 347 33.29 -29.01 -4.74
CA ASN A 347 32.30 -28.42 -5.64
C ASN A 347 31.71 -29.42 -6.67
N ILE A 348 31.53 -30.69 -6.26
CA ILE A 348 30.97 -31.74 -7.13
C ILE A 348 29.47 -31.49 -7.37
N ASP A 349 28.76 -31.06 -6.32
CA ASP A 349 27.36 -30.66 -6.37
C ASP A 349 27.24 -29.16 -6.12
N LYS A 350 26.95 -28.41 -7.19
CA LYS A 350 26.83 -26.95 -7.15
C LYS A 350 25.72 -26.46 -6.21
N VAL A 351 24.60 -27.20 -6.13
CA VAL A 351 23.46 -26.81 -5.28
C VAL A 351 23.85 -26.93 -3.82
N LEU A 352 24.52 -28.03 -3.44
CA LEU A 352 25.04 -28.22 -2.09
C LEU A 352 26.19 -27.26 -1.76
N PHE A 353 27.05 -26.93 -2.73
CA PHE A 353 28.12 -25.95 -2.55
C PHE A 353 27.53 -24.58 -2.18
N VAL A 354 26.59 -24.06 -2.99
CA VAL A 354 25.96 -22.76 -2.76
C VAL A 354 25.16 -22.77 -1.45
N SER A 355 24.34 -23.81 -1.22
CA SER A 355 23.51 -23.91 -0.01
C SER A 355 24.35 -23.92 1.27
N ASN A 356 25.44 -24.70 1.31
CA ASN A 356 26.32 -24.76 2.49
C ASN A 356 27.13 -23.48 2.68
N THR A 357 27.56 -22.84 1.59
CA THR A 357 28.27 -21.56 1.64
C THR A 357 27.39 -20.47 2.23
N ASN A 358 26.15 -20.33 1.71
CA ASN A 358 25.19 -19.36 2.22
C ASN A 358 24.78 -19.65 3.67
N MET A 359 24.69 -20.92 4.05
CA MET A 359 24.48 -21.30 5.46
C MET A 359 25.60 -20.77 6.35
N LEU A 360 26.87 -21.03 6.02
CA LEU A 360 28.01 -20.60 6.85
C LEU A 360 28.09 -19.07 6.97
N ILE A 361 27.78 -18.34 5.89
CA ILE A 361 27.68 -16.88 5.90
C ILE A 361 26.56 -16.44 6.84
N THR A 362 25.36 -17.00 6.66
CA THR A 362 24.16 -16.60 7.42
C THR A 362 24.34 -16.85 8.92
N ILE A 363 24.90 -17.99 9.33
CA ILE A 363 25.08 -18.28 10.76
C ILE A 363 26.15 -17.40 11.41
N SER A 364 27.09 -16.85 10.62
CA SER A 364 28.24 -16.10 11.13
C SER A 364 28.08 -14.57 11.06
N LYS A 365 27.03 -14.07 10.40
CA LYS A 365 26.90 -12.65 10.00
C LYS A 365 26.95 -11.62 11.14
N ASP A 366 26.65 -12.02 12.38
CA ASP A 366 26.68 -11.15 13.57
C ASP A 366 27.81 -11.49 14.55
N SER A 367 28.71 -12.42 14.19
CA SER A 367 29.86 -12.82 15.00
C SER A 367 31.17 -12.48 14.29
N LYS A 368 31.91 -11.50 14.81
CA LYS A 368 33.19 -11.04 14.23
C LYS A 368 34.22 -12.19 14.12
N VAL A 369 34.29 -13.06 15.12
CA VAL A 369 35.24 -14.18 15.13
C VAL A 369 34.85 -15.27 14.12
N CYS A 370 33.58 -15.63 14.02
CA CYS A 370 33.12 -16.63 13.04
C CYS A 370 33.20 -16.09 11.61
N MET A 371 32.80 -14.83 11.37
CA MET A 371 32.83 -14.25 10.03
C MET A 371 34.26 -14.10 9.49
N LYS A 372 35.25 -13.82 10.36
CA LYS A 372 36.67 -13.88 9.98
C LYS A 372 37.07 -15.25 9.44
N GLN A 373 36.61 -16.32 10.10
CA GLN A 373 36.89 -17.69 9.66
C GLN A 373 36.19 -18.01 8.34
N VAL A 374 34.94 -17.58 8.16
CA VAL A 374 34.23 -17.68 6.87
C VAL A 374 35.03 -17.00 5.77
N ALA A 375 35.49 -15.76 5.97
CA ALA A 375 36.26 -15.03 4.99
C ALA A 375 37.58 -15.74 4.64
N ILE A 376 38.36 -16.17 5.65
CA ILE A 376 39.65 -16.87 5.46
C ILE A 376 39.46 -18.18 4.69
N LEU A 377 38.39 -18.94 4.98
CA LEU A 377 38.16 -20.25 4.38
C LEU A 377 37.50 -20.20 3.00
N LEU A 378 36.53 -19.30 2.78
CA LEU A 378 35.67 -19.34 1.59
C LEU A 378 36.14 -18.40 0.48
N ILE A 379 36.75 -17.25 0.78
CA ILE A 379 37.24 -16.32 -0.26
C ILE A 379 38.23 -17.01 -1.21
N PRO A 380 39.25 -17.76 -0.74
CA PRO A 380 40.17 -18.47 -1.65
C PRO A 380 39.50 -19.53 -2.51
N ILE A 381 38.49 -20.23 -1.97
CA ILE A 381 37.75 -21.27 -2.70
C ILE A 381 36.93 -20.61 -3.81
N LEU A 382 36.18 -19.56 -3.49
CA LEU A 382 35.38 -18.80 -4.45
C LEU A 382 36.25 -18.17 -5.54
N TYR A 383 37.39 -17.56 -5.17
CA TYR A 383 38.36 -17.01 -6.12
C TYR A 383 38.84 -18.06 -7.14
N ASN A 384 39.19 -19.25 -6.67
CA ASN A 384 39.64 -20.34 -7.55
C ASN A 384 38.52 -20.85 -8.45
N GLU A 385 37.30 -20.99 -7.94
CA GLU A 385 36.15 -21.46 -8.71
C GLU A 385 35.72 -20.45 -9.78
N ILE A 386 35.69 -19.15 -9.46
CA ILE A 386 35.39 -18.08 -10.43
C ILE A 386 36.44 -18.05 -11.55
N ASN A 387 37.72 -18.23 -11.22
CA ASN A 387 38.78 -18.30 -12.23
C ASN A 387 38.69 -19.54 -13.13
N LYS A 388 38.17 -20.66 -12.63
CA LYS A 388 37.93 -21.87 -13.45
C LYS A 388 36.71 -21.71 -14.35
N THR A 389 35.62 -21.17 -13.83
CA THR A 389 34.36 -21.02 -14.55
C THR A 389 33.65 -19.78 -14.06
N TYR A 390 33.47 -18.81 -14.95
CA TYR A 390 32.69 -17.61 -14.68
C TYR A 390 31.27 -17.99 -14.23
N ASN A 391 30.85 -17.47 -13.08
CA ASN A 391 29.50 -17.62 -12.53
C ASN A 391 29.15 -16.41 -11.65
N ASP A 392 28.11 -15.67 -12.04
CA ASP A 392 27.64 -14.50 -11.28
C ASP A 392 27.18 -14.85 -9.86
N GLU A 393 26.63 -16.04 -9.63
CA GLU A 393 26.19 -16.49 -8.30
C GLU A 393 27.38 -16.57 -7.33
N TYR A 394 28.55 -17.00 -7.79
CA TYR A 394 29.75 -17.07 -6.94
C TYR A 394 30.32 -15.68 -6.63
N ILE A 395 30.21 -14.75 -7.59
CA ILE A 395 30.63 -13.35 -7.40
C ILE A 395 29.70 -12.67 -6.39
N GLN A 396 28.40 -12.94 -6.44
CA GLN A 396 27.43 -12.41 -5.47
C GLN A 396 27.72 -12.90 -4.05
N ILE A 397 27.97 -14.20 -3.88
CA ILE A 397 28.35 -14.78 -2.58
C ILE A 397 29.64 -14.14 -2.04
N LEU A 398 30.64 -13.96 -2.91
CA LEU A 398 31.89 -13.29 -2.54
C LEU A 398 31.64 -11.84 -2.10
N ASN A 399 30.80 -11.10 -2.84
CA ASN A 399 30.43 -9.73 -2.49
C ASN A 399 29.70 -9.68 -1.14
N GLU A 400 28.79 -10.61 -0.85
CA GLU A 400 28.07 -10.70 0.42
C GLU A 400 29.04 -10.90 1.60
N ILE A 401 30.06 -11.76 1.45
CA ILE A 401 31.11 -11.93 2.46
C ILE A 401 31.84 -10.60 2.72
N LEU A 402 32.24 -9.90 1.65
CA LEU A 402 32.96 -8.63 1.76
C LEU A 402 32.09 -7.55 2.41
N GLU A 403 30.83 -7.45 2.01
CA GLU A 403 29.86 -6.50 2.54
C GLU A 403 29.60 -6.72 4.04
N ILE A 404 29.37 -7.97 4.47
CA ILE A 404 29.19 -8.28 5.90
C ILE A 404 30.46 -7.95 6.68
N CYS A 405 31.64 -8.27 6.13
CA CYS A 405 32.90 -7.95 6.79
C CYS A 405 33.10 -6.44 6.97
N SER A 406 32.90 -5.65 5.91
CA SER A 406 33.19 -4.21 5.93
C SER A 406 32.08 -3.38 6.56
N ASN A 407 30.83 -3.57 6.15
CA ASN A 407 29.71 -2.70 6.50
C ASN A 407 29.01 -3.12 7.80
N ASN A 408 28.93 -4.42 8.09
CA ASN A 408 28.16 -4.92 9.23
C ASN A 408 29.04 -5.12 10.49
N LEU A 409 30.27 -5.65 10.32
CA LEU A 409 31.12 -6.07 11.44
C LEU A 409 32.42 -5.27 11.62
N ASP A 410 32.68 -4.27 10.76
CA ASP A 410 33.91 -3.44 10.77
C ASP A 410 35.19 -4.30 10.89
N ILE A 411 35.27 -5.36 10.07
CA ILE A 411 36.45 -6.20 9.89
C ILE A 411 37.31 -5.56 8.79
N ARG A 412 38.47 -5.02 9.17
CA ARG A 412 39.43 -4.50 8.20
C ARG A 412 40.08 -5.65 7.45
N LEU A 413 40.39 -5.47 6.16
CA LEU A 413 41.09 -6.48 5.35
C LEU A 413 42.46 -6.85 5.96
N SER A 414 43.09 -5.93 6.69
CA SER A 414 44.35 -6.17 7.41
C SER A 414 44.21 -7.12 8.60
N GLU A 415 42.99 -7.34 9.12
CA GLU A 415 42.73 -8.31 10.19
C GLU A 415 42.65 -9.75 9.65
N LEU A 416 42.54 -9.94 8.33
CA LEU A 416 42.44 -11.24 7.66
C LEU A 416 43.82 -11.73 7.20
N THR A 417 44.76 -11.90 8.13
CA THR A 417 46.18 -12.19 7.83
C THR A 417 46.46 -13.59 7.30
N GLU A 418 45.52 -14.53 7.47
CA GLU A 418 45.69 -15.95 7.13
C GLU A 418 45.11 -16.32 5.75
N LEU A 419 44.69 -15.33 4.95
CA LEU A 419 44.20 -15.55 3.60
C LEU A 419 45.29 -16.16 2.71
N SER A 420 44.93 -17.22 1.98
CA SER A 420 45.84 -17.88 1.05
C SER A 420 45.95 -17.20 -0.32
N ILE A 421 45.27 -16.06 -0.52
CA ILE A 421 45.33 -15.24 -1.73
C ILE A 421 45.66 -13.79 -1.35
N ALA A 422 46.29 -13.03 -2.25
CA ALA A 422 46.50 -11.61 -2.02
C ALA A 422 45.23 -10.82 -2.39
N TRP A 423 44.96 -9.74 -1.66
CA TRP A 423 43.84 -8.84 -1.97
C TRP A 423 43.94 -8.22 -3.38
N ASN A 424 45.16 -7.98 -3.86
CA ASN A 424 45.38 -7.51 -5.22
C ASN A 424 44.91 -8.51 -6.28
N ASP A 425 45.10 -9.82 -6.05
CA ASP A 425 44.63 -10.85 -6.99
C ASP A 425 43.10 -10.82 -7.14
N LEU A 426 42.40 -10.54 -6.03
CA LEU A 426 40.95 -10.40 -6.01
C LEU A 426 40.48 -9.13 -6.74
N ILE A 427 41.16 -8.01 -6.51
CA ILE A 427 40.88 -6.73 -7.19
C ILE A 427 41.10 -6.88 -8.71
N GLU A 428 42.20 -7.51 -9.12
CA GLU A 428 42.48 -7.78 -10.53
C GLU A 428 41.43 -8.68 -11.18
N LEU A 429 40.95 -9.70 -10.46
CA LEU A 429 39.85 -10.55 -10.92
C LEU A 429 38.58 -9.73 -11.19
N TYR A 430 38.21 -8.84 -10.27
CA TYR A 430 37.05 -7.96 -10.46
C TYR A 430 37.22 -7.03 -11.66
N PHE A 431 38.36 -6.36 -11.81
CA PHE A 431 38.60 -5.50 -12.97
C PHE A 431 38.55 -6.28 -14.29
N LYS A 432 39.12 -7.48 -14.33
CA LYS A 432 39.10 -8.37 -15.51
C LYS A 432 37.68 -8.73 -15.94
N LEU A 433 36.75 -8.91 -14.99
CA LEU A 433 35.37 -9.35 -15.22
C LEU A 433 34.35 -8.20 -15.16
N CYS A 434 34.79 -6.96 -14.93
CA CYS A 434 33.91 -5.80 -14.74
C CYS A 434 33.17 -5.37 -16.02
N SER A 435 33.74 -5.68 -17.19
CA SER A 435 33.09 -5.46 -18.49
C SER A 435 31.97 -6.47 -18.77
N THR A 436 32.02 -7.64 -18.13
CA THR A 436 31.07 -8.74 -18.34
C THR A 436 29.93 -8.78 -17.32
N SER A 437 30.15 -8.27 -16.10
CA SER A 437 29.16 -8.32 -15.01
C SER A 437 29.13 -7.05 -14.18
N ASP A 438 27.92 -6.55 -13.92
CA ASP A 438 27.67 -5.46 -12.97
C ASP A 438 27.89 -5.94 -11.52
N CYS A 439 27.86 -7.24 -11.23
CA CYS A 439 28.19 -7.76 -9.90
C CYS A 439 29.66 -7.47 -9.50
N CYS A 440 30.56 -7.38 -10.48
CA CYS A 440 31.96 -7.01 -10.22
C CYS A 440 32.11 -5.55 -9.78
N LEU A 441 31.24 -4.66 -10.24
CA LEU A 441 31.20 -3.27 -9.79
C LEU A 441 30.88 -3.20 -8.29
N CYS A 442 29.94 -4.03 -7.79
CA CYS A 442 29.65 -4.12 -6.36
C CYS A 442 30.86 -4.55 -5.52
N GLY A 443 31.64 -5.52 -6.01
CA GLY A 443 32.87 -5.97 -5.35
C GLY A 443 33.90 -4.86 -5.26
N LEU A 444 34.18 -4.17 -6.39
CA LEU A 444 35.08 -3.01 -6.42
C LEU A 444 34.58 -1.85 -5.54
N ASN A 445 33.26 -1.64 -5.48
CA ASN A 445 32.66 -0.65 -4.59
C ASN A 445 32.92 -0.96 -3.12
N SER A 446 32.76 -2.23 -2.73
CA SER A 446 33.01 -2.70 -1.37
C SER A 446 34.49 -2.58 -1.00
N LEU A 447 35.37 -2.69 -1.98
CA LEU A 447 36.82 -2.58 -1.84
C LEU A 447 37.37 -1.16 -2.12
N HIS A 448 36.53 -0.14 -2.34
CA HIS A 448 36.97 1.18 -2.81
C HIS A 448 38.11 1.77 -1.98
N SER A 449 38.04 1.67 -0.65
CA SER A 449 39.05 2.19 0.29
C SER A 449 40.42 1.52 0.18
N TYR A 450 40.50 0.36 -0.47
CA TYR A 450 41.70 -0.45 -0.63
C TYR A 450 42.29 -0.38 -2.04
N LEU A 451 41.62 0.32 -2.98
CA LEU A 451 42.15 0.52 -4.31
C LEU A 451 43.31 1.52 -4.29
N ASP A 452 44.41 1.16 -4.93
CA ASP A 452 45.51 2.08 -5.16
C ASP A 452 45.15 3.16 -6.20
N LEU A 453 46.05 4.13 -6.41
CA LEU A 453 45.79 5.25 -7.32
C LEU A 453 45.57 4.80 -8.78
N GLU A 454 46.30 3.79 -9.27
CA GLU A 454 46.18 3.32 -10.65
C GLU A 454 44.90 2.50 -10.86
N GLN A 455 44.51 1.71 -9.86
CA GLN A 455 43.24 1.00 -9.81
C GLN A 455 42.06 1.98 -9.76
N ARG A 456 42.15 3.07 -8.98
CA ARG A 456 41.12 4.14 -8.98
C ARG A 456 41.00 4.85 -10.34
N LYS A 457 42.13 5.16 -11.00
CA LYS A 457 42.10 5.70 -12.37
C LYS A 457 41.40 4.76 -13.35
N SER A 458 41.66 3.46 -13.25
CA SER A 458 40.99 2.43 -14.05
C SER A 458 39.48 2.43 -13.79
N MET A 459 39.08 2.57 -12.53
CA MET A 459 37.67 2.73 -12.16
C MET A 459 37.05 3.99 -12.77
N TYR A 460 37.73 5.14 -12.73
CA TYR A 460 37.23 6.38 -13.32
C TYR A 460 37.01 6.27 -14.83
N SER A 461 37.89 5.55 -15.55
CA SER A 461 37.67 5.26 -16.97
C SER A 461 36.38 4.46 -17.20
N ILE A 462 36.15 3.41 -16.39
CA ILE A 462 34.93 2.59 -16.45
C ILE A 462 33.69 3.43 -16.16
N LEU A 463 33.77 4.34 -15.17
CA LEU A 463 32.69 5.25 -14.81
C LEU A 463 32.40 6.27 -15.93
N TYR A 464 33.44 6.86 -16.53
CA TYR A 464 33.30 7.77 -17.67
C TYR A 464 32.67 7.07 -18.89
N ASP A 465 33.18 5.90 -19.28
CA ASP A 465 32.64 5.13 -20.40
C ASP A 465 31.20 4.66 -20.14
N GLY A 466 30.89 4.28 -18.90
CA GLY A 466 29.53 3.93 -18.48
C GLY A 466 28.54 5.09 -18.60
N ILE A 467 28.96 6.33 -18.28
CA ILE A 467 28.13 7.52 -18.49
C ILE A 467 27.91 7.77 -19.98
N LYS A 468 28.97 7.67 -20.80
CA LYS A 468 28.92 7.89 -22.26
C LYS A 468 28.02 6.88 -22.98
N THR A 469 28.00 5.64 -22.50
CA THR A 469 27.16 4.56 -23.03
C THR A 469 25.75 4.52 -22.45
N ASN A 470 25.40 5.47 -21.57
CA ASN A 470 24.13 5.52 -20.84
C ASN A 470 23.84 4.22 -20.06
N ARG A 471 24.81 3.74 -19.27
CA ARG A 471 24.64 2.58 -18.38
C ARG A 471 23.74 2.95 -17.20
N GLU A 472 22.61 2.25 -17.05
CA GLU A 472 21.56 2.57 -16.07
C GLU A 472 21.45 1.57 -14.89
N SER A 473 22.46 0.73 -14.64
CA SER A 473 22.39 -0.26 -13.56
C SER A 473 22.50 0.38 -12.16
N LYS A 474 21.87 -0.27 -11.17
CA LYS A 474 21.88 0.21 -9.77
C LYS A 474 23.27 0.15 -9.18
N GLU A 475 24.02 -0.88 -9.54
CA GLU A 475 25.39 -1.17 -9.13
C GLU A 475 26.33 -0.06 -9.64
N PHE A 476 26.18 0.34 -10.90
CA PHE A 476 26.93 1.43 -11.49
C PHE A 476 26.65 2.78 -10.80
N GLN A 477 25.37 3.07 -10.53
CA GLN A 477 25.00 4.28 -9.77
C GLN A 477 25.57 4.26 -8.36
N ALA A 478 25.52 3.13 -7.66
CA ALA A 478 26.12 2.98 -6.32
C ALA A 478 27.63 3.21 -6.33
N CYS A 479 28.35 2.71 -7.34
CA CYS A 479 29.76 3.01 -7.55
C CYS A 479 30.02 4.50 -7.77
N LEU A 480 29.29 5.14 -8.71
CA LEU A 480 29.41 6.58 -8.96
C LEU A 480 29.24 7.38 -7.67
N CYS A 481 28.20 7.09 -6.89
CA CYS A 481 27.94 7.77 -5.62
C CYS A 481 29.06 7.54 -4.59
N THR A 482 29.55 6.31 -4.44
CA THR A 482 30.59 5.96 -3.46
C THR A 482 31.91 6.64 -3.80
N PHE A 483 32.35 6.55 -5.04
CA PHE A 483 33.61 7.17 -5.46
C PHE A 483 33.51 8.69 -5.46
N ALA A 484 32.38 9.27 -5.86
CA ALA A 484 32.19 10.71 -5.75
C ALA A 484 32.09 11.18 -4.29
N LYS A 485 31.64 10.34 -3.36
CA LYS A 485 31.65 10.67 -1.93
C LYS A 485 33.05 10.66 -1.33
N HIS A 486 33.85 9.63 -1.65
CA HIS A 486 35.14 9.37 -1.01
C HIS A 486 36.37 9.94 -1.76
N TYR A 487 36.27 10.16 -3.08
CA TYR A 487 37.36 10.62 -3.97
C TYR A 487 36.91 11.79 -4.86
N GLN A 488 36.40 12.83 -4.21
CA GLN A 488 35.73 13.97 -4.86
C GLN A 488 36.60 14.66 -5.94
N GLU A 489 37.82 15.06 -5.58
CA GLU A 489 38.72 15.77 -6.50
C GLU A 489 39.08 14.91 -7.71
N GLU A 490 39.33 13.62 -7.47
CA GLU A 490 39.71 12.68 -8.53
C GLU A 490 38.55 12.46 -9.53
N ILE A 491 37.30 12.35 -9.06
CA ILE A 491 36.11 12.24 -9.92
C ILE A 491 35.89 13.52 -10.74
N VAL A 492 36.05 14.70 -10.12
CA VAL A 492 35.92 15.98 -10.82
C VAL A 492 36.93 16.07 -11.96
N GLU A 493 38.19 15.73 -11.69
CA GLU A 493 39.27 15.82 -12.67
C GLU A 493 39.16 14.79 -13.79
N ASN A 494 38.83 13.53 -13.46
CA ASN A 494 38.94 12.41 -14.41
C ASN A 494 37.60 12.04 -15.08
N VAL A 495 36.46 12.49 -14.56
CA VAL A 495 35.13 12.19 -15.11
C VAL A 495 34.38 13.47 -15.49
N ILE A 496 34.29 14.45 -14.58
CA ILE A 496 33.43 15.63 -14.77
C ILE A 496 34.04 16.64 -15.75
N PHE A 497 35.31 17.03 -15.59
CA PHE A 497 35.95 17.99 -16.49
C PHE A 497 36.09 17.48 -17.93
N PRO A 498 36.45 16.21 -18.19
CA PRO A 498 36.44 15.65 -19.54
C PRO A 498 35.07 15.75 -20.21
N LEU A 499 34.00 15.40 -19.49
CA LEU A 499 32.61 15.55 -19.98
C LEU A 499 32.26 17.02 -20.25
N LYS A 500 32.63 17.95 -19.35
CA LYS A 500 32.37 19.39 -19.51
C LYS A 500 33.08 19.97 -20.73
N ASN A 501 34.35 19.61 -20.95
CA ASN A 501 35.12 20.09 -22.09
C ASN A 501 34.56 19.54 -23.41
N GLU A 502 34.14 18.28 -23.44
CA GLU A 502 33.50 17.67 -24.61
C GLU A 502 32.17 18.39 -24.97
N ILE A 503 31.37 18.79 -23.97
CA ILE A 503 30.16 19.61 -24.16
C ILE A 503 30.49 20.99 -24.76
N VAL A 504 31.53 21.66 -24.25
CA VAL A 504 31.92 23.00 -24.71
C VAL A 504 32.47 22.98 -26.14
N ASP A 505 33.26 21.96 -26.49
CA ASP A 505 33.85 21.83 -27.83
C ASP A 505 32.81 21.44 -28.90
N GLN A 506 31.79 20.64 -28.56
CA GLN A 506 30.68 20.33 -29.47
C GLN A 506 29.83 21.55 -29.80
N ASN A 507 29.63 22.49 -28.86
CA ASN A 507 28.85 23.70 -29.08
C ASN A 507 29.58 24.76 -29.91
N LYS A 508 30.92 24.76 -29.97
CA LYS A 508 31.70 25.64 -30.86
C LYS A 508 31.63 25.23 -32.34
N ASN A 509 31.54 23.94 -32.63
CA ASN A 509 31.57 23.40 -34.00
C ASN A 509 30.21 23.42 -34.72
N LYS A 510 29.10 23.78 -34.04
CA LYS A 510 27.75 23.83 -34.63
C LYS A 510 27.45 25.10 -35.45
N ASN A 511 28.27 26.14 -35.35
CA ASN A 511 27.99 27.45 -35.97
C ASN A 511 28.37 27.58 -37.47
N GLU A 512 28.80 26.51 -38.16
CA GLU A 512 29.35 26.60 -39.54
C GLU A 512 28.63 25.82 -40.66
N VAL A 513 27.45 25.22 -40.45
CA VAL A 513 26.77 24.46 -41.53
C VAL A 513 25.53 25.17 -42.07
N GLN A 514 25.61 25.75 -43.28
CA GLN A 514 24.48 26.35 -44.01
C GLN A 514 23.63 25.27 -44.74
N VAL A 515 22.31 25.30 -44.52
CA VAL A 515 21.37 24.24 -44.94
C VAL A 515 21.08 24.21 -46.45
N ASP A 516 21.19 25.34 -47.14
CA ASP A 516 20.92 25.44 -48.59
C ASP A 516 21.86 24.56 -49.45
N ASN A 517 23.06 24.26 -48.96
CA ASN A 517 24.00 23.38 -49.65
C ASN A 517 23.62 21.90 -49.59
N ILE A 518 22.83 21.47 -48.61
CA ILE A 518 22.46 20.05 -48.43
C ILE A 518 21.23 19.71 -49.29
N GLN A 519 20.22 20.58 -49.33
CA GLN A 519 19.03 20.38 -50.17
C GLN A 519 19.36 20.33 -51.66
N ASN A 520 20.18 21.28 -52.14
CA ASN A 520 20.56 21.35 -53.55
C ASN A 520 21.37 20.12 -53.99
N LYS A 521 22.26 19.62 -53.13
CA LYS A 521 23.09 18.45 -53.42
C LYS A 521 22.29 17.14 -53.50
N ILE A 522 21.32 16.95 -52.60
CA ILE A 522 20.41 15.79 -52.62
C ILE A 522 19.55 15.78 -53.89
N LEU A 523 19.08 16.96 -54.33
CA LEU A 523 18.26 17.08 -55.53
C LEU A 523 19.07 16.82 -56.82
N GLU A 524 20.34 17.24 -56.85
CA GLU A 524 21.27 16.91 -57.96
C GLU A 524 21.57 15.41 -58.03
N ASP A 525 21.84 14.77 -56.89
CA ASP A 525 22.12 13.33 -56.81
C ASP A 525 20.92 12.46 -57.25
N LEU A 526 19.68 12.90 -56.94
CA LEU A 526 18.46 12.21 -57.37
C LEU A 526 18.22 12.35 -58.87
N LYS A 527 18.43 13.54 -59.44
CA LYS A 527 18.31 13.79 -60.89
C LYS A 527 19.38 13.08 -61.71
N GLN A 528 20.57 12.85 -61.14
CA GLN A 528 21.61 12.06 -61.81
C GLN A 528 21.26 10.57 -61.93
N ASN A 529 20.55 10.01 -60.95
CA ASN A 529 20.26 8.58 -60.88
C ASN A 529 18.91 8.19 -61.51
N ASP A 530 17.95 9.12 -61.59
CA ASP A 530 16.65 8.88 -62.25
C ASP A 530 16.16 10.16 -62.96
N GLN A 531 16.16 10.14 -64.30
CA GLN A 531 15.78 11.28 -65.14
C GLN A 531 14.27 11.58 -65.12
N THR A 532 13.45 10.70 -64.55
CA THR A 532 12.00 10.89 -64.44
C THR A 532 11.59 11.77 -63.24
N VAL A 533 12.59 12.22 -62.45
CA VAL A 533 12.41 13.01 -61.23
C VAL A 533 12.40 14.51 -61.53
N TYR A 534 11.34 15.23 -61.12
CA TYR A 534 11.17 16.66 -61.36
C TYR A 534 10.62 17.43 -60.14
N THR A 535 10.70 18.76 -60.20
CA THR A 535 10.20 19.72 -59.20
C THR A 535 9.04 20.54 -59.77
N LYS A 536 8.08 20.96 -58.94
CA LYS A 536 6.98 21.86 -59.32
C LYS A 536 7.20 23.24 -58.70
N ASP A 537 6.93 24.31 -59.45
CA ASP A 537 7.01 25.70 -59.00
C ASP A 537 5.64 26.19 -58.46
N GLU A 538 5.62 26.62 -57.19
CA GLU A 538 4.65 27.48 -56.44
C GLU A 538 3.14 27.05 -56.37
N ALA A 539 2.33 27.25 -55.31
CA ALA A 539 2.34 28.09 -54.10
C ALA A 539 1.57 27.42 -52.90
N ASP A 540 1.77 27.97 -51.69
CA ASP A 540 1.03 27.88 -50.41
C ASP A 540 0.43 26.54 -49.92
N SER A 541 1.07 25.95 -48.89
CA SER A 541 0.43 25.37 -47.68
C SER A 541 1.50 24.75 -46.77
N GLU A 542 1.49 25.09 -45.48
CA GLU A 542 2.41 24.55 -44.47
C GLU A 542 2.14 23.08 -44.15
N PHE A 543 3.22 22.34 -43.88
CA PHE A 543 3.36 20.91 -43.56
C PHE A 543 3.65 19.94 -44.74
N MET A 544 4.89 19.41 -44.70
CA MET A 544 5.40 18.22 -45.39
C MET A 544 4.99 18.10 -46.87
N LYS A 545 5.60 18.91 -47.76
CA LYS A 545 5.61 18.61 -49.20
C LYS A 545 6.91 17.85 -49.58
N PRO A 546 6.84 16.87 -50.51
CA PRO A 546 8.01 16.16 -51.04
C PRO A 546 8.91 17.09 -51.86
N LEU A 547 10.23 16.93 -51.73
CA LEU A 547 11.26 17.71 -52.45
C LEU A 547 11.32 17.41 -53.96
N ALA A 548 10.82 16.25 -54.39
CA ALA A 548 10.77 15.85 -55.79
C ALA A 548 9.63 14.86 -56.08
N TYR A 549 9.22 14.75 -57.35
CA TYR A 549 8.16 13.85 -57.82
C TYR A 549 8.67 12.98 -58.96
N ARG A 550 8.09 11.78 -59.10
CA ARG A 550 8.29 10.88 -60.24
C ARG A 550 6.95 10.38 -60.73
N ARG A 551 6.82 10.14 -62.04
CA ARG A 551 5.67 9.41 -62.61
C ARG A 551 5.97 7.92 -62.69
N ASP A 552 5.01 7.10 -62.29
CA ASP A 552 5.12 5.65 -62.43
C ASP A 552 4.76 5.17 -63.85
N GLU A 553 4.82 3.86 -64.10
CA GLU A 553 4.54 3.27 -65.41
C GLU A 553 3.07 3.42 -65.85
N ALA A 554 2.16 3.75 -64.93
CA ALA A 554 0.75 4.03 -65.21
C ALA A 554 0.49 5.54 -65.48
N GLY A 555 1.50 6.40 -65.32
CA GLY A 555 1.42 7.84 -65.53
C GLY A 555 0.93 8.64 -64.32
N GLU A 556 0.75 7.98 -63.17
CA GLU A 556 0.35 8.58 -61.89
C GLU A 556 1.56 9.26 -61.23
N GLU A 557 1.33 10.44 -60.63
CA GLU A 557 2.39 11.22 -59.98
C GLU A 557 2.62 10.73 -58.56
N VAL A 558 3.78 10.12 -58.31
CA VAL A 558 4.17 9.59 -57.00
C VAL A 558 5.14 10.56 -56.32
N PRO A 559 4.82 11.06 -55.11
CA PRO A 559 5.71 11.90 -54.33
C PRO A 559 6.93 11.13 -53.82
N ILE A 560 8.15 11.61 -54.11
CA ILE A 560 9.37 11.05 -53.53
C ILE A 560 9.65 11.77 -52.21
N PHE A 561 9.20 11.17 -51.12
CA PHE A 561 9.62 11.60 -49.79
C PHE A 561 11.06 11.13 -49.56
N VAL A 562 12.01 12.03 -49.74
CA VAL A 562 13.36 11.83 -49.21
C VAL A 562 13.25 11.99 -47.70
N ALA A 563 13.11 10.86 -47.00
CA ALA A 563 13.34 10.82 -45.57
C ALA A 563 14.79 11.24 -45.34
N ILE A 564 15.02 12.52 -45.00
CA ILE A 564 16.22 12.91 -44.26
C ILE A 564 16.02 12.35 -42.85
N CYS A 565 16.12 11.02 -42.71
CA CYS A 565 16.27 10.36 -41.43
C CYS A 565 17.76 10.43 -41.08
N PRO A 566 18.15 11.16 -40.02
CA PRO A 566 19.54 11.24 -39.62
C PRO A 566 20.01 9.88 -39.06
N PRO A 567 21.28 9.52 -39.29
CA PRO A 567 21.88 8.39 -38.60
C PRO A 567 21.94 8.67 -37.10
N ALA A 568 21.50 7.69 -36.30
CA ALA A 568 21.73 7.50 -34.86
C ALA A 568 21.39 8.68 -33.92
N ARG A 569 20.37 8.49 -33.07
CA ARG A 569 20.18 9.27 -31.83
C ARG A 569 21.42 9.13 -30.93
N GLN A 570 22.35 10.06 -31.01
CA GLN A 570 23.21 10.36 -29.88
C GLN A 570 22.37 11.22 -28.94
N THR A 571 22.04 10.69 -27.77
CA THR A 571 21.51 11.49 -26.67
C THR A 571 22.50 12.64 -26.42
N PRO A 572 22.07 13.91 -26.35
CA PRO A 572 22.98 15.02 -26.11
C PRO A 572 23.82 14.75 -24.87
N VAL A 573 25.13 15.05 -24.93
CA VAL A 573 26.05 14.84 -23.79
C VAL A 573 25.54 15.61 -22.56
N GLU A 574 24.85 16.73 -22.78
CA GLU A 574 24.17 17.51 -21.75
C GLU A 574 23.03 16.75 -21.06
N GLU A 575 22.21 16.01 -21.81
CA GLU A 575 21.13 15.17 -21.25
C GLU A 575 21.72 14.00 -20.43
N LEU A 576 22.78 13.36 -20.93
CA LEU A 576 23.49 12.30 -20.21
C LEU A 576 24.17 12.83 -18.95
N PHE A 577 24.75 14.03 -19.01
CA PHE A 577 25.34 14.72 -17.86
C PHE A 577 24.30 15.01 -16.78
N ILE A 578 23.15 15.58 -17.15
CA ILE A 578 22.08 15.89 -16.20
C ILE A 578 21.46 14.61 -15.62
N LYS A 579 21.17 13.61 -16.46
CA LYS A 579 20.50 12.36 -16.08
C LYS A 579 21.39 11.43 -15.26
N ASN A 580 22.66 11.25 -15.65
CA ASN A 580 23.52 10.19 -15.12
C ASN A 580 24.61 10.66 -14.16
N LEU A 581 24.95 11.95 -14.14
CA LEU A 581 25.98 12.50 -13.26
C LEU A 581 25.39 13.53 -12.29
N TYR A 582 24.62 14.50 -12.78
CA TYR A 582 24.04 15.52 -11.92
C TYR A 582 22.99 14.92 -10.97
N CYS A 583 22.11 14.03 -11.44
CA CYS A 583 21.05 13.43 -10.62
C CYS A 583 21.52 12.46 -9.50
N PRO A 584 22.52 11.57 -9.69
CA PRO A 584 22.97 10.66 -8.64
C PRO A 584 23.86 11.30 -7.55
N LEU A 585 24.53 12.42 -7.86
CA LEU A 585 25.44 13.11 -6.93
C LEU A 585 24.73 14.08 -5.94
N ILE A 586 23.39 14.16 -6.01
CA ILE A 586 22.50 15.09 -5.28
C ILE A 586 22.44 14.86 -3.75
N SER A 587 23.13 13.85 -3.22
CA SER A 587 23.11 13.54 -1.78
C SER A 587 24.08 14.37 -0.92
N LEU A 588 24.97 15.19 -1.52
CA LEU A 588 25.99 15.97 -0.81
C LEU A 588 25.72 17.49 -0.91
N GLU A 589 25.33 18.11 0.21
CA GLU A 589 24.78 19.49 0.27
C GLU A 589 25.75 20.63 -0.10
N SER A 590 27.06 20.46 0.06
CA SER A 590 28.03 21.56 -0.02
C SER A 590 28.33 22.02 -1.45
N TYR A 591 28.34 21.12 -2.44
CA TYR A 591 28.70 21.42 -3.83
C TYR A 591 27.49 21.64 -4.76
N LEU A 592 26.27 21.37 -4.26
CA LEU A 592 25.04 21.61 -5.02
C LEU A 592 24.84 23.07 -5.40
N LYS A 593 25.38 24.02 -4.63
CA LYS A 593 25.16 25.46 -4.86
C LYS A 593 25.95 26.04 -6.04
N ASP A 594 27.09 25.44 -6.36
CA ASP A 594 28.00 25.94 -7.41
C ASP A 594 27.75 25.22 -8.73
N LEU A 595 27.62 23.88 -8.71
CA LEU A 595 27.28 23.11 -9.92
C LEU A 595 25.87 23.41 -10.43
N SER A 596 24.92 23.72 -9.53
CA SER A 596 23.58 24.18 -9.94
C SER A 596 23.58 25.58 -10.54
N SER A 597 24.56 26.44 -10.24
CA SER A 597 24.57 27.82 -10.75
C SER A 597 24.71 27.83 -12.26
N ASP A 598 25.75 27.18 -12.78
CA ASP A 598 26.02 27.15 -14.21
C ASP A 598 24.89 26.46 -14.99
N VAL A 599 24.35 25.36 -14.45
CA VAL A 599 23.30 24.56 -15.10
C VAL A 599 21.94 25.28 -15.07
N ILE A 600 21.57 25.88 -13.94
CA ILE A 600 20.32 26.64 -13.83
C ILE A 600 20.40 27.92 -14.65
N GLU A 601 21.52 28.63 -14.63
CA GLU A 601 21.73 29.82 -15.48
C GLU A 601 21.63 29.47 -16.97
N TYR A 602 22.20 28.33 -17.38
CA TYR A 602 22.03 27.80 -18.74
C TYR A 602 20.55 27.54 -19.06
N CYS A 603 19.82 26.82 -18.20
CA CYS A 603 18.40 26.54 -18.41
C CYS A 603 17.52 27.81 -18.43
N LEU A 604 17.91 28.87 -17.71
CA LEU A 604 17.18 30.13 -17.66
C LEU A 604 17.61 31.15 -18.72
N SER A 605 18.66 30.85 -19.49
CA SER A 605 19.15 31.75 -20.55
C SER A 605 18.12 31.89 -21.68
N GLN A 606 17.83 33.13 -22.10
CA GLN A 606 16.90 33.38 -23.20
C GLN A 606 17.60 33.14 -24.53
N THR A 607 17.30 32.03 -25.21
CA THR A 607 17.71 31.85 -26.61
C THR A 607 16.79 32.71 -27.49
N SER A 608 17.38 33.68 -28.20
CA SER A 608 16.67 34.49 -29.19
C SER A 608 16.25 33.62 -30.38
N ASN A 609 14.98 33.70 -30.78
CA ASN A 609 14.48 33.20 -32.06
C ASN A 609 15.34 33.76 -33.21
N ASP A 610 16.00 32.86 -33.94
CA ASP A 610 16.04 32.84 -35.41
C ASP A 610 17.12 31.86 -35.88
N SER A 611 16.73 30.61 -36.12
CA SER A 611 17.43 29.77 -37.11
C SER A 611 16.53 28.63 -37.54
N CYS A 612 16.06 28.71 -38.78
CA CYS A 612 15.39 27.63 -39.51
C CYS A 612 16.12 26.30 -39.32
N PHE A 613 15.49 25.30 -38.67
CA PHE A 613 15.23 23.96 -39.21
C PHE A 613 14.64 23.02 -38.15
N ARG A 614 13.59 22.30 -38.56
CA ARG A 614 12.55 21.63 -37.76
C ARG A 614 12.93 20.28 -37.15
N PHE A 615 14.22 19.94 -36.94
CA PHE A 615 14.60 18.64 -36.38
C PHE A 615 15.91 18.71 -35.58
N CYS A 616 15.81 19.21 -34.34
CA CYS A 616 16.56 18.82 -33.13
C CYS A 616 16.33 19.94 -32.09
N TYR A 617 15.55 19.64 -31.05
CA TYR A 617 15.18 20.53 -29.95
C TYR A 617 16.41 21.12 -29.22
N GLN A 618 16.99 22.21 -29.71
CA GLN A 618 17.80 23.16 -28.93
C GLN A 618 17.04 24.48 -28.80
N ASP A 619 15.77 24.39 -28.39
CA ASP A 619 14.84 25.50 -28.19
C ASP A 619 14.60 25.74 -26.69
N CYS A 620 14.03 26.91 -26.33
CA CYS A 620 13.57 27.23 -24.97
C CYS A 620 12.76 26.09 -24.30
N ALA A 621 12.07 25.26 -25.10
CA ALA A 621 11.33 24.10 -24.61
C ALA A 621 12.23 23.03 -23.96
N THR A 622 13.39 22.73 -24.57
CA THR A 622 14.34 21.75 -24.02
C THR A 622 14.94 22.23 -22.70
N ASN A 623 15.26 23.53 -22.62
CA ASN A 623 15.78 24.15 -21.42
C ASN A 623 14.78 24.09 -20.26
N ILE A 624 13.49 24.31 -20.55
CA ILE A 624 12.41 24.13 -19.58
C ILE A 624 12.25 22.66 -19.17
N THR A 625 12.35 21.70 -20.10
CA THR A 625 12.32 20.26 -19.77
C THR A 625 13.47 19.87 -18.84
N TYR A 626 14.69 20.36 -19.09
CA TYR A 626 15.84 20.10 -18.21
C TYR A 626 15.66 20.74 -16.83
N LEU A 627 15.18 21.98 -16.78
CA LEU A 627 14.87 22.64 -15.52
C LEU A 627 13.81 21.87 -14.73
N LYS A 628 12.79 21.33 -15.39
CA LYS A 628 11.79 20.46 -14.76
C LYS A 628 12.43 19.21 -14.17
N LEU A 629 13.27 18.49 -14.92
CA LEU A 629 13.95 17.30 -14.42
C LEU A 629 14.79 17.60 -13.17
N ILE A 630 15.43 18.77 -13.13
CA ILE A 630 16.18 19.25 -11.96
C ILE A 630 15.22 19.51 -10.81
N VAL A 631 14.18 20.31 -11.01
CA VAL A 631 13.21 20.71 -9.97
C VAL A 631 12.47 19.51 -9.38
N ASP A 632 12.03 18.56 -10.21
CA ASP A 632 11.33 17.35 -9.79
C ASP A 632 12.20 16.45 -8.88
N LYS A 633 13.54 16.47 -9.05
CA LYS A 633 14.47 15.74 -8.15
C LYS A 633 14.55 16.34 -6.75
N TYR A 634 14.24 17.63 -6.59
CA TYR A 634 14.28 18.36 -5.32
C TYR A 634 12.89 18.63 -4.74
N GLU A 635 11.82 18.02 -5.27
CA GLU A 635 10.42 18.24 -4.84
C GLU A 635 10.23 18.15 -3.31
N GLU A 636 10.98 17.28 -2.63
CA GLU A 636 10.93 17.09 -1.17
C GLU A 636 12.02 17.86 -0.39
N LYS A 637 12.98 18.48 -1.07
CA LYS A 637 14.11 19.24 -0.48
C LYS A 637 13.83 20.75 -0.53
N TYR A 638 12.90 21.20 0.32
CA TYR A 638 12.38 22.58 0.30
C TYR A 638 13.46 23.66 0.42
N ASP A 639 14.53 23.42 1.19
CA ASP A 639 15.62 24.38 1.39
C ASP A 639 16.43 24.65 0.10
N VAL A 640 16.56 23.63 -0.75
CA VAL A 640 17.28 23.74 -2.03
C VAL A 640 16.44 24.47 -3.07
N LEU A 641 15.15 24.12 -3.17
CA LEU A 641 14.20 24.85 -4.02
C LEU A 641 14.08 26.32 -3.57
N SER A 642 14.13 26.57 -2.25
CA SER A 642 14.20 27.91 -1.65
C SER A 642 15.43 28.69 -2.10
N TYR A 643 16.59 28.03 -2.14
CA TYR A 643 17.83 28.61 -2.65
C TYR A 643 17.75 28.94 -4.14
N PHE A 644 17.24 28.03 -4.98
CA PHE A 644 17.13 28.25 -6.43
C PHE A 644 16.31 29.51 -6.74
N GLU A 645 15.15 29.65 -6.11
CA GLU A 645 14.29 30.80 -6.34
C GLU A 645 14.87 32.10 -5.77
N LYS A 646 15.53 32.07 -4.60
CA LYS A 646 16.17 33.28 -4.02
C LYS A 646 17.35 33.76 -4.84
N LYS A 647 18.16 32.83 -5.39
CA LYS A 647 19.38 33.16 -6.14
C LYS A 647 19.09 33.47 -7.61
N PHE A 648 18.26 32.67 -8.28
CA PHE A 648 18.06 32.72 -9.73
C PHE A 648 16.70 33.26 -10.15
N ASN A 649 15.78 33.50 -9.20
CA ASN A 649 14.44 34.02 -9.48
C ASN A 649 13.71 33.20 -10.55
N VAL A 650 13.76 31.87 -10.37
CA VAL A 650 13.32 30.83 -11.32
C VAL A 650 11.88 31.11 -11.79
N CYS A 651 10.95 31.39 -10.87
CA CYS A 651 9.54 31.61 -11.23
C CYS A 651 9.36 32.80 -12.18
N GLN A 652 10.01 33.94 -11.92
CA GLN A 652 9.87 35.11 -12.79
C GLN A 652 10.50 34.86 -14.17
N ASN A 653 11.63 34.15 -14.21
CA ASN A 653 12.29 33.83 -15.48
C ASN A 653 11.49 32.83 -16.31
N VAL A 654 10.90 31.80 -15.69
CA VAL A 654 10.01 30.85 -16.38
C VAL A 654 8.78 31.56 -16.95
N ILE A 655 8.16 32.49 -16.21
CA ILE A 655 7.02 33.29 -16.69
C ILE A 655 7.43 34.17 -17.88
N LYS A 656 8.58 34.85 -17.81
CA LYS A 656 9.09 35.66 -18.93
C LYS A 656 9.36 34.82 -20.18
N ILE A 657 9.97 33.64 -20.01
CA ILE A 657 10.22 32.69 -21.09
C ILE A 657 8.88 32.24 -21.70
N PHE A 658 7.87 31.95 -20.89
CA PHE A 658 6.55 31.58 -21.38
C PHE A 658 5.87 32.72 -22.15
N LEU A 659 5.75 33.92 -21.56
CA LEU A 659 5.04 35.05 -22.18
C LEU A 659 5.65 35.45 -23.53
N LYS A 660 6.99 35.38 -23.66
CA LYS A 660 7.69 35.67 -24.91
C LYS A 660 7.38 34.67 -26.04
N ASN A 661 6.99 33.44 -25.70
CA ASN A 661 6.88 32.34 -26.66
C ASN A 661 5.43 31.89 -26.97
N VAL A 662 4.45 32.24 -26.15
CA VAL A 662 3.04 31.80 -26.30
C VAL A 662 2.31 32.45 -27.49
N GLY A 663 2.83 33.57 -28.01
CA GLY A 663 2.30 34.23 -29.20
C GLY A 663 2.73 33.62 -30.54
N ASN A 664 3.67 32.67 -30.55
CA ASN A 664 4.11 31.98 -31.77
C ASN A 664 3.27 30.72 -32.02
N GLU A 665 2.84 30.47 -33.26
CA GLU A 665 2.01 29.32 -33.68
C GLU A 665 2.66 27.92 -33.45
N ALA A 666 3.84 27.86 -32.83
CA ALA A 666 4.70 26.68 -32.71
C ALA A 666 4.90 26.16 -31.26
N TYR A 667 4.12 26.59 -30.26
CA TYR A 667 4.28 26.03 -28.90
C TYR A 667 3.61 24.65 -28.76
N SER A 668 4.24 23.76 -27.98
CA SER A 668 3.66 22.45 -27.64
C SER A 668 2.97 22.50 -26.27
N ILE A 669 1.89 21.74 -26.09
CA ILE A 669 1.22 21.55 -24.79
C ILE A 669 2.23 21.10 -23.72
N SER A 670 3.24 20.29 -24.07
CA SER A 670 4.29 19.83 -23.14
C SER A 670 5.03 20.98 -22.49
N PHE A 671 5.43 22.00 -23.27
CA PHE A 671 6.13 23.17 -22.76
C PHE A 671 5.31 23.93 -21.72
N VAL A 672 4.01 24.10 -21.98
CA VAL A 672 3.07 24.76 -21.07
C VAL A 672 2.99 23.98 -19.75
N LEU A 673 2.82 22.65 -19.82
CA LEU A 673 2.74 21.78 -18.64
C LEU A 673 4.05 21.75 -17.84
N ASP A 674 5.20 21.77 -18.51
CA ASP A 674 6.50 21.78 -17.85
C ASP A 674 6.74 23.09 -17.10
N CYS A 675 6.38 24.24 -17.69
CA CYS A 675 6.38 25.53 -17.00
C CYS A 675 5.49 25.51 -15.75
N ILE A 676 4.26 24.99 -15.86
CA ILE A 676 3.34 24.89 -14.73
C ILE A 676 3.92 23.99 -13.63
N SER A 677 4.51 22.85 -14.00
CA SER A 677 5.12 21.91 -13.05
C SER A 677 6.22 22.58 -12.25
N ILE A 678 7.14 23.29 -12.92
CA ILE A 678 8.24 24.02 -12.27
C ILE A 678 7.70 25.06 -11.29
N LEU A 679 6.74 25.89 -11.73
CA LEU A 679 6.15 26.94 -10.91
C LEU A 679 5.47 26.37 -9.66
N ASN A 680 4.66 25.31 -9.81
CA ASN A 680 4.00 24.66 -8.67
C ASN A 680 5.00 24.10 -7.67
N THR A 681 6.00 23.36 -8.13
CA THR A 681 6.97 22.69 -7.25
C THR A 681 7.78 23.71 -6.46
N ILE A 682 8.27 24.76 -7.13
CA ILE A 682 9.01 25.84 -6.47
C ILE A 682 8.12 26.58 -5.47
N LEU A 683 6.92 27.03 -5.87
CA LEU A 683 6.04 27.82 -5.00
C LEU A 683 5.49 27.01 -3.81
N SER A 684 5.17 25.72 -4.01
CA SER A 684 4.73 24.83 -2.93
C SER A 684 5.83 24.62 -1.88
N ALA A 685 7.08 24.46 -2.32
CA ALA A 685 8.23 24.34 -1.42
C ALA A 685 8.40 25.58 -0.54
N PHE A 686 8.18 26.78 -1.08
CA PHE A 686 8.19 28.03 -0.31
C PHE A 686 7.04 28.14 0.68
N ASN A 687 5.84 27.68 0.31
CA ASN A 687 4.65 27.73 1.16
C ASN A 687 4.77 26.84 2.42
N LYS A 688 5.60 25.79 2.36
CA LYS A 688 5.86 24.87 3.48
C LYS A 688 6.89 25.38 4.49
N GLN A 689 7.56 26.51 4.25
CA GLN A 689 8.53 27.14 5.16
C GLN A 689 7.86 28.15 6.14
N ASP A 690 8.65 28.76 7.04
CA ASP A 690 8.18 29.64 8.13
C ASP A 690 7.19 30.75 7.73
N VAL A 691 6.37 31.19 8.70
CA VAL A 691 5.27 32.16 8.54
C VAL A 691 5.71 33.48 7.87
N SER A 692 6.93 33.97 8.13
CA SER A 692 7.46 35.18 7.49
C SER A 692 7.66 35.03 5.98
N ASN A 693 7.93 33.81 5.48
CA ASN A 693 8.09 33.55 4.05
C ASN A 693 6.72 33.48 3.34
N LYS A 694 5.64 33.09 4.05
CA LYS A 694 4.29 33.01 3.47
C LYS A 694 3.79 34.37 2.95
N ILE A 695 4.01 35.44 3.70
CA ILE A 695 3.61 36.81 3.29
C ILE A 695 4.43 37.26 2.07
N SER A 696 5.74 36.99 2.05
CA SER A 696 6.61 37.31 0.91
C SER A 696 6.22 36.54 -0.36
N VAL A 697 5.79 35.29 -0.22
CA VAL A 697 5.28 34.46 -1.33
C VAL A 697 3.96 35.03 -1.86
N ILE A 698 3.02 35.38 -0.98
CA ILE A 698 1.74 36.01 -1.37
C ILE A 698 2.02 37.30 -2.16
N GLN A 699 2.91 38.17 -1.67
CA GLN A 699 3.29 39.40 -2.38
C GLN A 699 3.91 39.12 -3.75
N LYS A 700 4.81 38.14 -3.84
CA LYS A 700 5.44 37.75 -5.11
C LYS A 700 4.42 37.21 -6.11
N VAL A 701 3.52 36.35 -5.65
CA VAL A 701 2.44 35.80 -6.48
C VAL A 701 1.50 36.90 -6.97
N ILE A 702 1.13 37.86 -6.12
CA ILE A 702 0.30 39.01 -6.51
C ILE A 702 0.97 39.81 -7.63
N VAL A 703 2.27 40.11 -7.49
CA VAL A 703 3.04 40.85 -8.51
C VAL A 703 3.08 40.08 -9.83
N LEU A 704 3.46 38.79 -9.81
CA LEU A 704 3.54 37.96 -11.01
C LEU A 704 2.16 37.77 -11.68
N SER A 705 1.11 37.65 -10.88
CA SER A 705 -0.26 37.54 -11.42
C SER A 705 -0.67 38.83 -12.10
N ARG A 706 -0.33 40.00 -11.54
CA ARG A 706 -0.59 41.30 -12.17
C ARG A 706 0.17 41.46 -13.48
N GLU A 707 1.45 41.07 -13.54
CA GLU A 707 2.25 41.10 -14.77
C GLU A 707 1.60 40.29 -15.90
N ILE A 708 1.02 39.12 -15.60
CA ILE A 708 0.32 38.29 -16.60
C ILE A 708 -1.00 38.92 -17.05
N LEU A 709 -1.70 39.62 -16.14
CA LEU A 709 -3.00 40.24 -16.41
C LEU A 709 -2.91 41.59 -17.15
N GLU A 710 -1.78 42.31 -17.05
CA GLU A 710 -1.55 43.58 -17.74
C GLU A 710 -1.24 43.41 -19.24
N GLU A 711 -0.74 42.24 -19.63
CA GLU A 711 -0.54 41.86 -21.03
C GLU A 711 -1.87 41.59 -21.75
N ASP A 712 -1.97 41.88 -23.05
CA ASP A 712 -3.17 41.55 -23.85
C ASP A 712 -3.56 40.08 -23.62
N ILE A 713 -4.74 39.87 -23.01
CA ILE A 713 -5.13 38.57 -22.47
C ILE A 713 -5.46 37.63 -23.63
N ASN A 714 -4.55 36.72 -23.93
CA ASN A 714 -4.82 35.51 -24.70
C ASN A 714 -5.27 34.43 -23.72
N ASP A 715 -6.33 33.69 -24.06
CA ASP A 715 -6.90 32.59 -23.29
C ASP A 715 -5.85 31.60 -22.73
N VAL A 716 -4.75 31.36 -23.46
CA VAL A 716 -3.66 30.44 -23.06
C VAL A 716 -2.80 30.98 -21.91
N LYS A 717 -2.66 32.31 -21.79
CA LYS A 717 -1.87 32.94 -20.72
C LYS A 717 -2.50 32.70 -19.34
N LEU A 718 -3.81 32.52 -19.28
CA LEU A 718 -4.57 32.24 -18.07
C LEU A 718 -4.12 30.94 -17.37
N ILE A 719 -3.55 29.99 -18.12
CA ILE A 719 -3.18 28.68 -17.59
C ILE A 719 -2.00 28.78 -16.60
N ILE A 720 -1.07 29.72 -16.80
CA ILE A 720 0.05 29.94 -15.85
C ILE A 720 -0.42 30.56 -14.53
N LEU A 721 -1.62 31.14 -14.47
CA LEU A 721 -2.17 31.63 -13.22
C LEU A 721 -2.59 30.50 -12.27
N ILE A 722 -2.78 29.27 -12.77
CA ILE A 722 -3.11 28.10 -11.95
C ILE A 722 -2.06 27.87 -10.84
N PRO A 723 -0.77 27.64 -11.14
CA PRO A 723 0.24 27.38 -10.11
C PRO A 723 0.45 28.57 -9.17
N LEU A 724 0.27 29.79 -9.68
CA LEU A 724 0.35 31.01 -8.90
C LEU A 724 -0.78 31.08 -7.87
N LEU A 725 -2.04 31.04 -8.31
CA LEU A 725 -3.21 31.14 -7.42
C LEU A 725 -3.39 29.92 -6.52
N ASN A 726 -3.00 28.73 -6.99
CA ASN A 726 -3.01 27.50 -6.19
C ASN A 726 -2.16 27.61 -4.92
N ASN A 727 -1.21 28.54 -4.85
CA ASN A 727 -0.39 28.75 -3.67
C ASN A 727 -0.83 29.93 -2.79
N VAL A 728 -1.87 30.70 -3.16
CA VAL A 728 -2.41 31.82 -2.35
C VAL A 728 -3.57 31.38 -1.46
N ASP A 729 -3.64 31.89 -0.23
CA ASP A 729 -4.78 31.72 0.67
C ASP A 729 -5.52 33.06 0.78
N PHE A 730 -6.76 33.12 0.29
CA PHE A 730 -7.58 34.34 0.22
C PHE A 730 -8.44 34.58 1.47
N THR A 731 -8.20 33.85 2.56
CA THR A 731 -9.00 33.93 3.79
C THR A 731 -8.57 35.02 4.78
N THR A 732 -7.50 35.78 4.50
CA THR A 732 -6.93 36.78 5.41
C THR A 732 -7.42 38.22 5.15
N ASP A 733 -7.60 38.98 6.24
CA ASP A 733 -8.31 40.28 6.30
C ASP A 733 -7.42 41.51 6.01
N GLU A 734 -6.28 41.33 5.33
CA GLU A 734 -5.32 42.41 5.09
C GLU A 734 -5.81 43.39 4.00
N GLN A 735 -5.57 44.69 4.21
CA GLN A 735 -5.96 45.76 3.28
C GLN A 735 -5.39 45.56 1.86
N GLN A 736 -4.20 44.96 1.72
CA GLN A 736 -3.58 44.64 0.43
C GLN A 736 -4.30 43.51 -0.33
N ILE A 737 -4.98 42.61 0.40
CA ILE A 737 -5.75 41.50 -0.17
C ILE A 737 -7.12 42.01 -0.66
N LYS A 738 -7.68 43.06 -0.05
CA LYS A 738 -8.93 43.69 -0.51
C LYS A 738 -8.82 44.33 -1.89
N ASP A 739 -7.73 45.01 -2.19
CA ASP A 739 -7.51 45.56 -3.54
C ASP A 739 -7.36 44.44 -4.58
N PHE A 740 -6.77 43.31 -4.18
CA PHE A 740 -6.65 42.12 -5.01
C PHE A 740 -8.00 41.40 -5.19
N GLN A 741 -8.91 41.42 -4.21
CA GLN A 741 -10.25 40.82 -4.31
C GLN A 741 -11.09 41.43 -5.44
N THR A 742 -11.08 42.76 -5.60
CA THR A 742 -11.80 43.41 -6.71
C THR A 742 -11.25 43.00 -8.08
N GLN A 743 -9.92 42.80 -8.17
CA GLN A 743 -9.28 42.28 -9.38
C GLN A 743 -9.67 40.82 -9.63
N ILE A 744 -9.72 39.98 -8.58
CA ILE A 744 -10.20 38.59 -8.67
C ILE A 744 -11.63 38.54 -9.19
N GLU A 745 -12.52 39.45 -8.79
CA GLU A 745 -13.91 39.45 -9.28
C GLU A 745 -14.00 39.74 -10.77
N HIS A 746 -13.32 40.78 -11.25
CA HIS A 746 -13.25 41.08 -12.68
C HIS A 746 -12.61 39.92 -13.46
N PHE A 747 -11.49 39.42 -12.95
CA PHE A 747 -10.76 38.30 -13.51
C PHE A 747 -11.59 37.01 -13.56
N SER A 748 -12.36 36.72 -12.51
CA SER A 748 -13.25 35.57 -12.45
C SER A 748 -14.36 35.66 -13.50
N SER A 749 -14.85 36.86 -13.80
CA SER A 749 -15.78 37.09 -14.91
C SER A 749 -15.13 36.75 -16.25
N THR A 750 -13.90 37.22 -16.50
CA THR A 750 -13.16 36.90 -17.73
C THR A 750 -12.91 35.39 -17.87
N ILE A 751 -12.47 34.72 -16.80
CA ILE A 751 -12.27 33.27 -16.80
C ILE A 751 -13.58 32.54 -17.10
N LEU A 752 -14.68 32.98 -16.47
CA LEU A 752 -16.01 32.38 -16.68
C LEU A 752 -16.44 32.51 -18.15
N ASP A 753 -16.29 33.71 -18.72
CA ASP A 753 -16.64 33.97 -20.12
C ASP A 753 -15.74 33.19 -21.10
N THR A 754 -14.42 33.14 -20.87
CA THR A 754 -13.48 32.31 -21.65
C THR A 754 -13.82 30.83 -21.55
N ALA A 755 -14.09 30.31 -20.36
CA ALA A 755 -14.45 28.91 -20.17
C ALA A 755 -15.75 28.56 -20.93
N ILE A 756 -16.72 29.47 -21.01
CA ILE A 756 -17.96 29.26 -21.76
C ILE A 756 -17.74 29.30 -23.28
N SER A 757 -16.95 30.26 -23.76
CA SER A 757 -16.88 30.65 -25.18
C SER A 757 -15.75 30.03 -25.99
N THR A 758 -14.67 29.55 -25.35
CA THR A 758 -13.49 29.04 -26.05
C THR A 758 -13.79 27.79 -26.90
N GLN A 759 -13.09 27.63 -28.03
CA GLN A 759 -13.21 26.45 -28.88
C GLN A 759 -12.16 25.38 -28.56
N ASP A 760 -11.15 25.70 -27.76
CA ASP A 760 -10.08 24.78 -27.40
C ASP A 760 -10.42 24.04 -26.08
N PRO A 761 -10.61 22.70 -26.11
CA PRO A 761 -10.89 21.90 -24.92
C PRO A 761 -9.78 21.99 -23.84
N PHE A 762 -8.52 22.20 -24.25
CA PHE A 762 -7.40 22.38 -23.33
C PHE A 762 -7.58 23.67 -22.52
N ILE A 763 -7.91 24.77 -23.20
CA ILE A 763 -8.18 26.06 -22.58
C ILE A 763 -9.41 25.97 -21.68
N ASN A 764 -10.52 25.38 -22.16
CA ASN A 764 -11.74 25.19 -21.36
C ASN A 764 -11.46 24.42 -20.05
N LYS A 765 -10.70 23.32 -20.10
CA LYS A 765 -10.33 22.54 -18.92
C LYS A 765 -9.58 23.40 -17.89
N TYR A 766 -8.50 24.06 -18.31
CA TYR A 766 -7.61 24.77 -17.38
C TYR A 766 -8.22 26.08 -16.86
N THR A 767 -9.00 26.79 -17.67
CA THR A 767 -9.80 27.95 -17.18
C THR A 767 -10.87 27.51 -16.18
N SER A 768 -11.52 26.37 -16.40
CA SER A 768 -12.47 25.79 -15.43
C SER A 768 -11.80 25.40 -14.11
N ILE A 769 -10.58 24.83 -14.17
CA ILE A 769 -9.75 24.52 -12.99
C ILE A 769 -9.40 25.82 -12.23
N LEU A 770 -8.99 26.85 -12.96
CA LEU A 770 -8.59 28.13 -12.38
C LEU A 770 -9.75 28.78 -11.59
N LEU A 771 -10.94 28.83 -12.18
CA LEU A 771 -12.15 29.32 -11.48
C LEU A 771 -12.47 28.46 -10.25
N ALA A 772 -12.32 27.14 -10.36
CA ALA A 772 -12.56 26.22 -9.26
C ALA A 772 -11.57 26.42 -8.09
N ILE A 773 -10.29 26.69 -8.36
CA ILE A 773 -9.28 27.01 -7.34
C ILE A 773 -9.67 28.28 -6.59
N ILE A 774 -10.08 29.33 -7.31
CA ILE A 774 -10.57 30.58 -6.72
C ILE A 774 -11.79 30.31 -5.82
N LEU A 775 -12.80 29.60 -6.32
CA LEU A 775 -13.98 29.24 -5.53
C LEU A 775 -13.66 28.41 -4.28
N ASN A 776 -12.69 27.50 -4.37
CA ASN A 776 -12.31 26.68 -3.23
C ASN A 776 -11.66 27.51 -2.12
N THR A 777 -10.93 28.56 -2.47
CA THR A 777 -10.09 29.36 -1.56
C THR A 777 -10.77 30.62 -1.02
N VAL A 778 -11.74 31.21 -1.73
CA VAL A 778 -12.50 32.39 -1.26
C VAL A 778 -13.37 32.07 -0.02
N GLY A 779 -13.39 32.97 0.96
CA GLY A 779 -14.06 32.76 2.26
C GLY A 779 -15.59 32.81 2.22
N ASP A 780 -16.18 33.89 1.67
CA ASP A 780 -17.64 34.07 1.59
C ASP A 780 -18.12 34.03 0.14
N LEU A 781 -18.93 32.99 -0.18
CA LEU A 781 -19.56 32.79 -1.49
C LEU A 781 -21.06 33.13 -1.49
N ASN A 782 -21.57 33.74 -0.40
CA ASN A 782 -22.98 34.09 -0.24
C ASN A 782 -23.25 35.59 -0.47
N SER A 783 -22.22 36.41 -0.69
CA SER A 783 -22.39 37.84 -0.96
C SER A 783 -23.15 38.05 -2.28
N ASN A 784 -24.29 38.74 -2.24
CA ASN A 784 -25.18 38.89 -3.40
C ASN A 784 -24.60 39.78 -4.53
N GLU A 785 -23.55 40.54 -4.24
CA GLU A 785 -22.91 41.46 -5.19
C GLU A 785 -21.75 40.83 -5.98
N SER A 786 -21.30 39.62 -5.62
CA SER A 786 -20.13 38.97 -6.27
C SER A 786 -20.53 38.08 -7.45
N VAL A 787 -19.71 38.10 -8.52
CA VAL A 787 -19.81 37.18 -9.66
C VAL A 787 -19.61 35.71 -9.23
N LEU A 788 -18.89 35.51 -8.13
CA LEU A 788 -18.59 34.20 -7.53
C LEU A 788 -19.72 33.68 -6.62
N ASN A 789 -20.82 34.43 -6.47
CA ASN A 789 -21.98 34.00 -5.71
C ASN A 789 -22.53 32.68 -6.28
N THR A 790 -22.72 31.68 -5.41
CA THR A 790 -23.17 30.35 -5.84
C THR A 790 -24.54 30.35 -6.55
N ASN A 791 -25.48 31.19 -6.13
CA ASN A 791 -26.79 31.31 -6.78
C ASN A 791 -26.67 32.01 -8.13
N SER A 792 -25.79 33.01 -8.25
CA SER A 792 -25.50 33.69 -9.53
C SER A 792 -24.91 32.71 -10.54
N LEU A 793 -23.88 31.96 -10.14
CA LEU A 793 -23.27 30.91 -10.96
C LEU A 793 -24.28 29.83 -11.35
N GLN A 794 -25.12 29.39 -10.42
CA GLN A 794 -26.18 28.43 -10.71
C GLN A 794 -27.16 28.95 -11.77
N SER A 795 -27.64 30.19 -11.61
CA SER A 795 -28.57 30.82 -12.54
C SER A 795 -27.97 31.00 -13.94
N LYS A 796 -26.67 31.34 -14.00
CA LYS A 796 -25.92 31.48 -15.25
C LYS A 796 -25.76 30.13 -15.94
N LEU A 797 -25.36 29.08 -15.23
CA LEU A 797 -25.22 27.73 -15.79
C LEU A 797 -26.56 27.20 -16.33
N LEU A 798 -27.67 27.43 -15.62
CA LEU A 798 -29.02 27.05 -16.07
C LEU A 798 -29.50 27.82 -17.31
N SER A 799 -28.96 29.02 -17.56
CA SER A 799 -29.32 29.84 -18.72
C SER A 799 -28.62 29.44 -20.02
N LEU A 800 -27.58 28.61 -19.94
CA LEU A 800 -26.72 28.24 -21.06
C LEU A 800 -27.10 26.87 -21.64
N PRO A 801 -26.87 26.61 -22.94
CA PRO A 801 -27.00 25.27 -23.49
C PRO A 801 -25.95 24.34 -22.85
N TYR A 802 -26.36 23.13 -22.48
CA TYR A 802 -25.49 22.16 -21.81
C TYR A 802 -24.52 21.47 -22.79
N ASN A 803 -23.56 22.24 -23.32
CA ASN A 803 -22.51 21.75 -24.22
C ASN A 803 -21.28 21.23 -23.45
N GLU A 804 -20.26 20.77 -24.16
CA GLU A 804 -19.03 20.20 -23.55
C GLU A 804 -18.29 21.20 -22.65
N ASN A 805 -18.23 22.47 -23.05
CA ASN A 805 -17.61 23.54 -22.27
C ASN A 805 -18.32 23.80 -20.94
N VAL A 806 -19.66 23.97 -21.00
CA VAL A 806 -20.50 24.21 -19.82
C VAL A 806 -20.48 23.00 -18.89
N ASN A 807 -20.42 21.79 -19.46
CA ASN A 807 -20.31 20.54 -18.70
C ASN A 807 -19.01 20.47 -17.89
N THR A 808 -17.85 20.69 -18.53
CA THR A 808 -16.54 20.71 -17.84
C THR A 808 -16.47 21.80 -16.77
N LEU A 809 -16.95 23.00 -17.09
CA LEU A 809 -17.01 24.14 -16.16
C LEU A 809 -17.88 23.81 -14.94
N HIS A 810 -19.10 23.31 -15.17
CA HIS A 810 -20.03 22.91 -14.11
C HIS A 810 -19.43 21.81 -13.23
N ALA A 811 -18.69 20.85 -13.82
CA ALA A 811 -18.02 19.80 -13.07
C ALA A 811 -16.96 20.34 -12.09
N TYR A 812 -16.05 21.19 -12.55
CA TYR A 812 -15.00 21.77 -11.69
C TYR A 812 -15.57 22.73 -10.64
N ILE A 813 -16.60 23.53 -10.96
CA ILE A 813 -17.32 24.35 -9.97
C ILE A 813 -17.97 23.46 -8.90
N THR A 814 -18.64 22.38 -9.31
CA THR A 814 -19.30 21.47 -8.36
C THR A 814 -18.27 20.75 -7.49
N LYS A 815 -17.14 20.34 -8.08
CA LYS A 815 -16.01 19.72 -7.39
C LYS A 815 -15.40 20.64 -6.33
N SER A 816 -15.16 21.91 -6.65
CA SER A 816 -14.60 22.86 -5.67
C SER A 816 -15.54 23.09 -4.49
N LEU A 817 -16.84 23.23 -4.74
CA LEU A 817 -17.87 23.46 -3.72
C LEU A 817 -18.08 22.23 -2.82
N ILE A 818 -18.11 21.01 -3.39
CA ILE A 818 -18.29 19.78 -2.59
C ILE A 818 -17.05 19.51 -1.72
N MET A 819 -15.85 19.73 -2.27
CA MET A 819 -14.60 19.57 -1.52
C MET A 819 -14.50 20.62 -0.39
N LYS A 820 -14.95 21.86 -0.61
CA LYS A 820 -15.04 22.90 0.44
C LYS A 820 -16.08 22.58 1.52
N GLY A 821 -17.12 21.82 1.15
CA GLY A 821 -18.26 21.49 2.02
C GLY A 821 -19.34 22.58 2.05
N HIS A 822 -19.54 23.28 0.92
CA HIS A 822 -20.53 24.36 0.81
C HIS A 822 -21.96 23.87 1.08
N THR A 823 -22.82 24.73 1.62
CA THR A 823 -24.20 24.39 2.02
C THR A 823 -25.12 24.16 0.81
N ASN A 824 -24.99 24.97 -0.24
CA ASN A 824 -25.82 24.89 -1.45
C ASN A 824 -25.30 23.89 -2.51
N ILE A 825 -24.62 22.82 -2.11
CA ILE A 825 -24.06 21.85 -3.07
C ILE A 825 -25.13 20.95 -3.71
N GLU A 826 -26.22 20.68 -2.99
CA GLU A 826 -27.27 19.76 -3.46
C GLU A 826 -27.97 20.30 -4.70
N SER A 827 -28.16 21.61 -4.80
CA SER A 827 -28.77 22.25 -5.98
C SER A 827 -27.88 22.13 -7.22
N MET A 828 -26.56 22.27 -7.07
CA MET A 828 -25.59 22.07 -8.16
C MET A 828 -25.51 20.60 -8.61
N LEU A 829 -25.55 19.66 -7.66
CA LEU A 829 -25.59 18.23 -7.96
C LEU A 829 -26.91 17.81 -8.62
N GLN A 830 -28.02 18.44 -8.24
CA GLN A 830 -29.34 18.15 -8.81
C GLN A 830 -29.39 18.46 -10.31
N ILE A 831 -28.71 19.50 -10.78
CA ILE A 831 -28.57 19.80 -12.22
C ILE A 831 -27.94 18.62 -12.98
N LEU A 832 -26.88 18.01 -12.43
CA LEU A 832 -26.27 16.81 -13.03
C LEU A 832 -27.25 15.63 -13.04
N VAL A 833 -27.93 15.39 -11.92
CA VAL A 833 -28.92 14.30 -11.78
C VAL A 833 -30.09 14.44 -12.76
N ASP A 834 -30.56 15.66 -13.00
CA ASP A 834 -31.67 15.91 -13.92
C ASP A 834 -31.24 15.74 -15.38
N ASN A 835 -30.03 16.15 -15.74
CA ASN A 835 -29.49 15.94 -17.08
C ASN A 835 -29.24 14.45 -17.41
N LEU A 836 -29.05 13.58 -16.40
CA LEU A 836 -28.98 12.11 -16.59
C LEU A 836 -30.31 11.47 -17.01
N LYS A 837 -31.44 12.20 -16.96
CA LYS A 837 -32.72 11.75 -17.51
C LYS A 837 -32.78 11.90 -19.04
N SER A 838 -31.88 12.69 -19.62
CA SER A 838 -31.74 12.85 -21.07
C SER A 838 -30.78 11.80 -21.63
N TYR A 839 -31.20 11.07 -22.66
CA TYR A 839 -30.34 10.09 -23.33
C TYR A 839 -29.18 10.74 -24.10
N GLN A 840 -29.36 12.00 -24.56
CA GLN A 840 -28.34 12.77 -25.29
C GLN A 840 -27.29 13.37 -24.34
N GLU A 841 -27.72 13.95 -23.22
CA GLU A 841 -26.83 14.66 -22.29
C GLU A 841 -26.20 13.75 -21.23
N GLY A 842 -26.75 12.55 -21.01
CA GLY A 842 -26.29 11.64 -19.96
C GLY A 842 -24.81 11.26 -20.06
N LYS A 843 -24.25 11.13 -21.28
CA LYS A 843 -22.81 10.87 -21.48
C LYS A 843 -21.95 11.99 -20.89
N ARG A 844 -22.30 13.24 -21.18
CA ARG A 844 -21.54 14.41 -20.73
C ARG A 844 -21.54 14.49 -19.22
N VAL A 845 -22.68 14.20 -18.60
CA VAL A 845 -22.78 14.16 -17.13
C VAL A 845 -21.91 13.06 -16.52
N ILE A 846 -21.80 11.89 -17.17
CA ILE A 846 -20.90 10.82 -16.70
C ILE A 846 -19.44 11.31 -16.67
N GLU A 847 -18.98 11.99 -17.73
CA GLU A 847 -17.65 12.61 -17.76
C GLU A 847 -17.47 13.68 -16.67
N SER A 848 -18.52 14.46 -16.38
CA SER A 848 -18.52 15.41 -15.25
C SER A 848 -18.36 14.69 -13.91
N LEU A 849 -19.07 13.58 -13.69
CA LEU A 849 -18.94 12.80 -12.46
C LEU A 849 -17.54 12.17 -12.32
N LYS A 850 -16.91 11.75 -13.42
CA LYS A 850 -15.50 11.32 -13.43
C LYS A 850 -14.58 12.45 -12.93
N ILE A 851 -14.80 13.68 -13.38
CA ILE A 851 -14.05 14.87 -12.91
C ILE A 851 -14.24 15.05 -11.39
N LEU A 852 -15.48 14.99 -10.87
CA LEU A 852 -15.80 15.20 -9.46
C LEU A 852 -15.10 14.18 -8.53
N ILE A 853 -15.05 12.91 -8.93
CA ILE A 853 -14.58 11.82 -8.06
C ILE A 853 -13.07 11.58 -8.14
N ARG A 854 -12.45 11.87 -9.29
CA ARG A 854 -11.02 11.63 -9.53
C ARG A 854 -10.14 12.36 -8.52
N GLU A 855 -9.06 11.72 -8.09
CA GLU A 855 -8.03 12.35 -7.26
C GLU A 855 -7.22 13.36 -8.07
N ASP A 856 -7.12 14.59 -7.58
CA ASP A 856 -6.28 15.62 -8.18
C ASP A 856 -4.87 15.44 -7.63
N THR A 857 -3.99 14.82 -8.41
CA THR A 857 -2.56 14.71 -8.06
C THR A 857 -1.80 15.82 -8.75
N VAL A 858 -1.04 16.61 -7.98
CA VAL A 858 -0.19 17.71 -8.49
C VAL A 858 0.67 17.26 -9.68
N LYS A 859 1.19 16.03 -9.67
CA LYS A 859 2.05 15.50 -10.75
C LYS A 859 1.35 15.32 -12.10
N LYS A 860 0.06 14.97 -12.11
CA LYS A 860 -0.68 14.68 -13.35
C LYS A 860 -1.44 15.88 -13.87
N ASP A 861 -2.05 16.63 -12.96
CA ASP A 861 -2.97 17.70 -13.32
C ASP A 861 -2.40 19.09 -13.03
N HIS A 862 -1.24 19.17 -12.37
CA HIS A 862 -0.52 20.41 -12.09
C HIS A 862 -1.32 21.43 -11.29
N PHE A 863 -2.16 20.97 -10.36
CA PHE A 863 -2.84 21.77 -9.34
C PHE A 863 -3.25 20.91 -8.13
N GLU A 864 -3.69 21.55 -7.05
CA GLU A 864 -4.37 20.91 -5.90
C GLU A 864 -5.49 21.80 -5.35
N PHE A 865 -6.42 21.25 -4.57
CA PHE A 865 -7.41 22.05 -3.84
C PHE A 865 -6.97 22.16 -2.37
N LYS A 866 -7.05 23.36 -1.78
CA LYS A 866 -6.61 23.60 -0.40
C LYS A 866 -7.67 23.23 0.65
N ASN A 867 -8.92 23.61 0.38
CA ASN A 867 -10.04 23.39 1.29
C ASN A 867 -10.76 22.09 0.92
N VAL A 868 -10.29 20.96 1.46
CA VAL A 868 -10.81 19.61 1.15
C VAL A 868 -11.36 18.92 2.39
N ARG A 869 -12.65 18.61 2.39
CA ARG A 869 -13.32 17.79 3.41
C ARG A 869 -13.12 16.32 3.09
N PHE A 870 -12.52 15.57 4.01
CA PHE A 870 -12.14 14.17 3.81
C PHE A 870 -13.29 13.26 3.31
N LEU A 871 -14.53 13.50 3.75
CA LEU A 871 -15.69 12.66 3.43
C LEU A 871 -16.51 13.10 2.20
N TYR A 872 -15.96 13.96 1.34
CA TYR A 872 -16.70 14.52 0.20
C TYR A 872 -17.15 13.44 -0.81
N ARG A 873 -16.35 12.37 -1.01
CA ARG A 873 -16.66 11.26 -1.91
C ARG A 873 -17.83 10.42 -1.40
N GLN A 874 -17.87 10.16 -0.08
CA GLN A 874 -18.97 9.46 0.59
C GLN A 874 -20.26 10.27 0.52
N ARG A 875 -20.16 11.60 0.70
CA ARG A 875 -21.29 12.52 0.57
C ARG A 875 -21.83 12.54 -0.87
N LEU A 876 -20.95 12.61 -1.87
CA LEU A 876 -21.31 12.53 -3.28
C LEU A 876 -22.03 11.21 -3.59
N PHE A 877 -21.43 10.09 -3.21
CA PHE A 877 -22.00 8.75 -3.42
C PHE A 877 -23.37 8.59 -2.77
N SER A 878 -23.53 9.04 -1.53
CA SER A 878 -24.82 8.96 -0.81
C SER A 878 -25.91 9.78 -1.49
N PHE A 879 -25.57 10.97 -2.01
CA PHE A 879 -26.49 11.81 -2.77
C PHE A 879 -26.87 11.16 -4.11
N CYS A 880 -25.87 10.72 -4.88
CA CYS A 880 -26.05 10.09 -6.19
C CYS A 880 -26.85 8.79 -6.09
N LEU A 881 -26.50 7.87 -5.18
CA LEU A 881 -27.17 6.58 -5.04
C LEU A 881 -28.68 6.75 -4.84
N ASN A 882 -29.09 7.64 -3.93
CA ASN A 882 -30.50 7.86 -3.61
C ASN A 882 -31.30 8.49 -4.76
N ASN A 883 -30.72 9.47 -5.45
CA ASN A 883 -31.45 10.21 -6.49
C ASN A 883 -31.43 9.50 -7.85
N LEU A 884 -30.33 8.81 -8.19
CA LEU A 884 -30.22 8.05 -9.44
C LEU A 884 -31.09 6.78 -9.41
N LEU A 885 -31.22 6.11 -8.25
CA LEU A 885 -32.18 5.00 -8.12
C LEU A 885 -33.64 5.45 -8.28
N LYS A 886 -33.99 6.65 -7.79
CA LYS A 886 -35.31 7.25 -8.05
C LYS A 886 -35.51 7.48 -9.55
N ASN A 887 -34.51 8.02 -10.25
CA ASN A 887 -34.57 8.19 -11.71
C ASN A 887 -34.86 6.86 -12.42
N VAL A 888 -34.13 5.80 -12.09
CA VAL A 888 -34.31 4.46 -12.70
C VAL A 888 -35.71 3.89 -12.41
N SER A 889 -36.21 4.03 -11.18
CA SER A 889 -37.56 3.57 -10.81
C SER A 889 -38.69 4.36 -11.48
N SER A 890 -38.41 5.60 -11.89
CA SER A 890 -39.37 6.44 -12.62
C SER A 890 -39.42 6.13 -14.11
N THR A 891 -38.29 5.74 -14.72
CA THR A 891 -38.19 5.32 -16.13
C THR A 891 -38.89 3.99 -16.37
N THR A 892 -38.94 3.08 -15.38
CA THR A 892 -39.65 1.79 -15.50
C THR A 892 -41.17 1.92 -15.61
N LYS A 893 -41.74 3.11 -15.35
CA LYS A 893 -43.19 3.37 -15.38
C LYS A 893 -43.69 4.00 -16.68
N LEU A 894 -42.80 4.42 -17.57
CA LEU A 894 -43.16 5.09 -18.83
C LEU A 894 -43.24 4.05 -19.97
N GLN A 895 -44.42 3.86 -20.55
CA GLN A 895 -44.71 2.86 -21.61
C GLN A 895 -44.25 3.28 -23.02
N THR A 896 -43.35 4.25 -23.15
CA THR A 896 -42.95 4.80 -24.45
C THR A 896 -41.44 4.66 -24.67
N ASP A 897 -41.07 4.03 -25.78
CA ASP A 897 -39.73 3.89 -26.39
C ASP A 897 -38.72 3.03 -25.59
N GLY A 898 -38.66 1.73 -25.91
CA GLY A 898 -37.88 0.73 -25.17
C GLY A 898 -36.37 0.98 -25.13
N ASP A 899 -35.80 1.56 -26.19
CA ASP A 899 -34.36 1.75 -26.32
C ASP A 899 -33.85 3.01 -25.60
N LYS A 900 -34.60 4.11 -25.63
CA LYS A 900 -34.28 5.32 -24.84
C LYS A 900 -34.28 5.02 -23.34
N ASN A 901 -35.23 4.22 -22.88
CA ASN A 901 -35.30 3.81 -21.47
C ASN A 901 -34.10 2.95 -21.06
N LYS A 902 -33.59 2.07 -21.94
CA LYS A 902 -32.35 1.32 -21.70
C LYS A 902 -31.13 2.24 -21.58
N ILE A 903 -31.00 3.25 -22.46
CA ILE A 903 -29.88 4.22 -22.43
C ILE A 903 -29.93 5.06 -21.15
N VAL A 904 -31.10 5.60 -20.78
CA VAL A 904 -31.24 6.38 -19.55
C VAL A 904 -30.92 5.51 -18.32
N LYS A 905 -31.38 4.25 -18.30
CA LYS A 905 -31.08 3.31 -17.23
C LYS A 905 -29.57 3.03 -17.13
N LEU A 906 -28.91 2.77 -18.26
CA LEU A 906 -27.45 2.59 -18.33
C LEU A 906 -26.72 3.82 -17.80
N ASN A 907 -27.10 5.03 -18.22
CA ASN A 907 -26.45 6.28 -17.80
C ASN A 907 -26.50 6.46 -16.27
N ASN A 908 -27.65 6.19 -15.66
CA ASN A 908 -27.80 6.29 -14.22
C ASN A 908 -27.00 5.22 -13.46
N TYR A 909 -26.88 4.00 -14.02
CA TYR A 909 -26.04 2.95 -13.43
C TYR A 909 -24.55 3.26 -13.55
N LEU A 910 -24.07 3.68 -14.71
CA LEU A 910 -22.68 4.10 -14.91
C LEU A 910 -22.30 5.24 -13.96
N ALA A 911 -23.18 6.23 -13.79
CA ALA A 911 -23.00 7.32 -12.84
C ALA A 911 -22.84 6.86 -11.38
N ILE A 912 -23.47 5.76 -10.97
CA ILE A 912 -23.27 5.15 -9.64
C ILE A 912 -21.93 4.37 -9.62
N LEU A 913 -21.67 3.55 -10.63
CA LEU A 913 -20.56 2.60 -10.66
C LEU A 913 -19.19 3.27 -10.72
N ILE A 914 -19.05 4.35 -11.50
CA ILE A 914 -17.79 5.10 -11.63
C ILE A 914 -17.30 5.64 -10.28
N GLN A 915 -18.22 5.92 -9.35
CA GLN A 915 -17.86 6.43 -8.03
C GLN A 915 -17.24 5.35 -7.13
N LEU A 916 -17.61 4.08 -7.33
CA LEU A 916 -17.24 2.98 -6.43
C LEU A 916 -15.74 2.75 -6.36
N LYS A 917 -15.02 2.87 -7.48
CA LYS A 917 -13.55 2.69 -7.54
C LYS A 917 -12.78 3.64 -6.61
N HIS A 918 -13.38 4.76 -6.24
CA HIS A 918 -12.75 5.82 -5.45
C HIS A 918 -13.25 5.86 -4.00
N LEU A 919 -14.03 4.86 -3.59
CA LEU A 919 -14.55 4.72 -2.22
C LEU A 919 -13.81 3.60 -1.47
N PRO A 920 -13.66 3.72 -0.13
CA PRO A 920 -13.17 2.63 0.70
C PRO A 920 -14.04 1.38 0.58
N ASN A 921 -13.41 0.20 0.55
CA ASN A 921 -14.09 -1.09 0.43
C ASN A 921 -15.18 -1.29 1.49
N GLN A 922 -15.01 -0.78 2.73
CA GLN A 922 -16.02 -0.92 3.78
C GLN A 922 -17.37 -0.29 3.38
N ILE A 923 -17.33 0.83 2.65
CA ILE A 923 -18.54 1.54 2.21
C ILE A 923 -19.21 0.77 1.07
N ILE A 924 -18.42 0.25 0.15
CA ILE A 924 -18.92 -0.58 -0.96
C ILE A 924 -19.58 -1.84 -0.41
N ILE A 925 -18.94 -2.52 0.55
CA ILE A 925 -19.46 -3.71 1.24
C ILE A 925 -20.78 -3.41 1.95
N ALA A 926 -20.87 -2.28 2.66
CA ALA A 926 -22.09 -1.88 3.36
C ALA A 926 -23.31 -1.73 2.41
N HIS A 927 -23.07 -1.43 1.12
CA HIS A 927 -24.11 -1.28 0.10
C HIS A 927 -24.17 -2.44 -0.91
N VAL A 928 -23.46 -3.55 -0.69
CA VAL A 928 -23.32 -4.64 -1.68
C VAL A 928 -24.67 -5.22 -2.14
N LYS A 929 -25.64 -5.36 -1.23
CA LYS A 929 -27.00 -5.86 -1.55
C LYS A 929 -27.72 -5.01 -2.59
N THR A 930 -27.45 -3.71 -2.62
CA THR A 930 -28.03 -2.76 -3.57
C THR A 930 -27.19 -2.64 -4.83
N LEU A 931 -25.85 -2.67 -4.69
CA LEU A 931 -24.92 -2.45 -5.80
C LEU A 931 -24.78 -3.66 -6.72
N LEU A 932 -24.81 -4.88 -6.18
CA LEU A 932 -24.60 -6.10 -6.98
C LEU A 932 -25.65 -6.29 -8.09
N PRO A 933 -26.97 -6.12 -7.84
CA PRO A 933 -27.97 -6.14 -8.92
C PRO A 933 -27.73 -5.07 -9.99
N ILE A 934 -27.32 -3.86 -9.59
CA ILE A 934 -27.01 -2.76 -10.50
C ILE A 934 -25.81 -3.10 -11.39
N MET A 935 -24.75 -3.68 -10.80
CA MET A 935 -23.56 -4.12 -11.52
C MET A 935 -23.90 -5.18 -12.56
N ILE A 936 -24.70 -6.17 -12.20
CA ILE A 936 -25.11 -7.26 -13.10
C ILE A 936 -25.98 -6.73 -14.23
N GLU A 937 -26.95 -5.86 -13.93
CA GLU A 937 -27.81 -5.28 -14.95
C GLU A 937 -27.03 -4.34 -15.88
N CYS A 938 -26.10 -3.55 -15.34
CA CYS A 938 -25.20 -2.74 -16.16
C CYS A 938 -24.31 -3.60 -17.08
N LEU A 939 -23.73 -4.68 -16.56
CA LEU A 939 -22.94 -5.62 -17.36
C LEU A 939 -23.81 -6.23 -18.48
N THR A 940 -25.05 -6.58 -18.17
CA THR A 940 -26.01 -7.16 -19.11
C THR A 940 -26.37 -6.17 -20.21
N LEU A 941 -26.72 -4.92 -19.85
CA LEU A 941 -27.04 -3.87 -20.83
C LEU A 941 -25.87 -3.58 -21.79
N ILE A 942 -24.62 -3.62 -21.31
CA ILE A 942 -23.44 -3.42 -22.15
C ILE A 942 -23.14 -4.64 -23.02
N CYS A 943 -23.32 -5.87 -22.50
CA CYS A 943 -23.02 -7.08 -23.25
C CYS A 943 -24.08 -7.42 -24.30
N ASP A 944 -25.37 -7.29 -23.98
CA ASP A 944 -26.48 -7.71 -24.85
C ASP A 944 -26.47 -6.91 -26.18
N THR A 945 -26.12 -5.63 -26.14
CA THR A 945 -26.00 -4.80 -27.36
C THR A 945 -24.76 -5.11 -28.19
N GLN A 946 -23.70 -5.64 -27.57
CA GLN A 946 -22.52 -6.16 -28.29
C GLN A 946 -22.75 -7.58 -28.84
N LEU A 947 -23.70 -8.34 -28.29
CA LEU A 947 -24.02 -9.72 -28.66
C LEU A 947 -24.93 -9.80 -29.90
N ASP A 948 -25.90 -8.90 -30.06
CA ASP A 948 -26.83 -8.89 -31.19
C ASP A 948 -26.15 -8.66 -32.56
N LYS A 949 -24.93 -8.09 -32.58
CA LYS A 949 -24.15 -7.84 -33.80
C LYS A 949 -23.58 -9.09 -34.48
N LYS A 950 -23.64 -10.28 -33.85
CA LYS A 950 -23.17 -11.55 -34.44
C LYS A 950 -24.29 -12.56 -34.70
N GLY A 951 -25.53 -12.29 -34.28
CA GLY A 951 -26.66 -13.20 -34.46
C GLY A 951 -27.28 -13.20 -35.86
N THR A 952 -26.96 -12.23 -36.73
CA THR A 952 -27.56 -12.09 -38.07
C THR A 952 -26.68 -12.55 -39.23
N ASN A 953 -25.39 -12.85 -39.01
CA ASN A 953 -24.47 -13.27 -40.09
C ASN A 953 -23.99 -14.74 -39.99
N GLY A 954 -24.81 -15.61 -39.41
CA GLY A 954 -24.44 -17.02 -39.29
C GLY A 954 -25.64 -17.95 -39.24
N ILE A 955 -26.23 -18.23 -40.41
CA ILE A 955 -26.74 -19.54 -40.86
C ILE A 955 -27.19 -19.34 -42.32
N ASN A 956 -26.36 -19.77 -43.26
CA ASN A 956 -26.70 -20.43 -44.54
C ASN A 956 -25.50 -20.33 -45.49
N GLU A 957 -24.55 -21.26 -45.36
CA GLU A 957 -23.80 -21.70 -46.54
C GLU A 957 -24.77 -22.47 -47.42
N THR A 958 -25.17 -21.90 -48.56
CA THR A 958 -25.29 -22.61 -49.85
C THR A 958 -25.66 -21.63 -50.97
N SER A 959 -24.81 -21.61 -52.00
CA SER A 959 -24.99 -21.02 -53.34
C SER A 959 -24.55 -19.56 -53.54
N PRO A 960 -23.62 -19.30 -54.48
CA PRO A 960 -23.26 -17.95 -54.89
C PRO A 960 -24.18 -17.53 -56.05
N ASP A 961 -25.15 -16.67 -55.79
CA ASP A 961 -25.70 -15.71 -56.75
C ASP A 961 -26.73 -14.82 -56.06
N MET A 962 -26.69 -13.52 -56.42
CA MET A 962 -27.52 -12.40 -55.98
C MET A 962 -26.95 -11.56 -54.83
N ILE A 963 -26.31 -10.47 -55.23
CA ILE A 963 -26.13 -9.25 -54.44
C ILE A 963 -27.53 -8.69 -54.19
N GLU A 964 -28.06 -8.85 -52.99
CA GLU A 964 -29.11 -7.95 -52.49
C GLU A 964 -28.42 -6.79 -51.77
N GLU A 965 -28.79 -5.57 -52.18
CA GLU A 965 -28.34 -4.31 -51.60
C GLU A 965 -28.72 -4.26 -50.11
N ASP A 966 -27.72 -4.10 -49.24
CA ASP A 966 -27.92 -3.84 -47.81
C ASP A 966 -28.79 -2.58 -47.63
N ASN A 967 -29.96 -2.79 -47.06
CA ASN A 967 -30.93 -1.74 -46.74
C ASN A 967 -30.45 -0.98 -45.48
N PRO A 968 -30.10 0.33 -45.55
CA PRO A 968 -29.47 1.06 -44.43
C PRO A 968 -30.36 1.34 -43.20
N ASP A 969 -31.65 0.98 -43.25
CA ASP A 969 -32.68 1.50 -42.34
C ASP A 969 -32.97 0.61 -41.08
N THR A 970 -31.99 -0.16 -40.58
CA THR A 970 -32.20 -1.01 -39.37
C THR A 970 -31.29 -0.72 -38.17
N ASN A 971 -30.49 0.35 -38.17
CA ASN A 971 -29.77 0.76 -36.95
C ASN A 971 -30.72 1.47 -35.98
N THR A 972 -30.96 0.88 -34.81
CA THR A 972 -31.75 1.51 -33.76
C THR A 972 -31.01 2.71 -33.14
N GLU A 973 -31.73 3.62 -32.47
CA GLU A 973 -31.09 4.70 -31.69
C GLU A 973 -30.16 4.13 -30.59
N LEU A 974 -30.42 2.91 -30.13
CA LEU A 974 -29.55 2.15 -29.23
C LEU A 974 -28.21 1.82 -29.91
N ASP A 975 -28.25 1.24 -31.10
CA ASP A 975 -27.03 0.84 -31.83
C ASP A 975 -26.12 2.04 -32.10
N THR A 976 -26.71 3.16 -32.50
CA THR A 976 -25.98 4.42 -32.74
C THR A 976 -25.36 4.98 -31.45
N TYR A 977 -26.07 4.88 -30.32
CA TYR A 977 -25.53 5.28 -29.02
C TYR A 977 -24.34 4.41 -28.63
N TYR A 978 -24.43 3.09 -28.75
CA TYR A 978 -23.34 2.19 -28.39
C TYR A 978 -22.14 2.28 -29.35
N ASP A 979 -22.35 2.52 -30.65
CA ASP A 979 -21.26 2.65 -31.62
C ASP A 979 -20.45 3.95 -31.49
N THR A 980 -21.09 4.99 -30.97
CA THR A 980 -20.43 6.28 -30.67
C THR A 980 -19.80 6.32 -29.28
N HIS A 981 -19.96 5.26 -28.48
CA HIS A 981 -19.52 5.20 -27.09
C HIS A 981 -18.62 3.98 -26.83
N ASN A 982 -17.34 4.25 -26.56
CA ASN A 982 -16.43 3.23 -26.07
C ASN A 982 -16.64 3.03 -24.56
N PHE A 983 -17.14 1.86 -24.17
CA PHE A 983 -17.37 1.48 -22.76
C PHE A 983 -16.18 0.73 -22.13
N ASP A 984 -15.00 0.75 -22.76
CA ASP A 984 -13.86 -0.05 -22.31
C ASP A 984 -13.42 0.31 -20.88
N GLU A 985 -13.43 1.60 -20.55
CA GLU A 985 -13.04 2.08 -19.22
C GLU A 985 -14.08 1.65 -18.16
N GLU A 986 -15.36 1.80 -18.47
CA GLU A 986 -16.48 1.44 -17.62
C GLU A 986 -16.51 -0.08 -17.36
N LEU A 987 -16.34 -0.90 -18.41
CA LEU A 987 -16.24 -2.35 -18.29
C LEU A 987 -15.00 -2.76 -17.50
N GLN A 988 -13.87 -2.09 -17.69
CA GLN A 988 -12.65 -2.41 -16.94
C GLN A 988 -12.83 -2.13 -15.45
N ASN A 989 -13.51 -1.02 -15.11
CA ASN A 989 -13.84 -0.69 -13.73
C ASN A 989 -14.85 -1.69 -13.14
N LEU A 990 -15.89 -2.06 -13.90
CA LEU A 990 -16.91 -3.02 -13.48
C LEU A 990 -16.33 -4.41 -13.22
N LEU A 991 -15.52 -4.94 -14.15
CA LEU A 991 -14.83 -6.22 -13.98
C LEU A 991 -13.83 -6.17 -12.84
N GLY A 992 -13.11 -5.06 -12.66
CA GLY A 992 -12.24 -4.86 -11.50
C GLY A 992 -12.97 -4.98 -10.16
N LEU A 993 -14.16 -4.37 -10.04
CA LEU A 993 -15.00 -4.52 -8.84
C LEU A 993 -15.48 -5.96 -8.65
N PHE A 994 -15.86 -6.66 -9.71
CA PHE A 994 -16.20 -8.08 -9.65
C PHE A 994 -15.01 -8.94 -9.18
N VAL A 995 -13.80 -8.69 -9.66
CA VAL A 995 -12.59 -9.37 -9.20
C VAL A 995 -12.40 -9.21 -7.69
N GLU A 996 -12.53 -7.99 -7.17
CA GLU A 996 -12.38 -7.73 -5.74
C GLU A 996 -13.48 -8.39 -4.89
N PHE A 997 -14.74 -8.37 -5.36
CA PHE A 997 -15.83 -9.08 -4.69
C PHE A 997 -15.63 -10.59 -4.69
N LEU A 998 -15.20 -11.17 -5.81
CA LEU A 998 -14.95 -12.61 -5.94
C LEU A 998 -13.77 -13.05 -5.06
N LYS A 999 -12.68 -12.28 -4.98
CA LYS A 999 -11.56 -12.53 -4.05
C LYS A 999 -12.00 -12.58 -2.59
N SER A 1000 -12.96 -11.75 -2.21
CA SER A 1000 -13.47 -11.69 -0.83
C SER A 1000 -14.45 -12.81 -0.48
N LYS A 1001 -14.81 -13.69 -1.44
CA LYS A 1001 -15.68 -14.87 -1.24
C LYS A 1001 -17.03 -14.54 -0.58
N MET A 1002 -17.65 -13.42 -0.95
CA MET A 1002 -18.94 -13.03 -0.36
C MET A 1002 -20.05 -14.02 -0.73
N GLU A 1003 -20.79 -14.51 0.28
CA GLU A 1003 -21.86 -15.49 0.10
C GLU A 1003 -22.98 -15.00 -0.84
N ILE A 1004 -23.27 -13.69 -0.85
CA ILE A 1004 -24.30 -13.10 -1.71
C ILE A 1004 -24.04 -13.34 -3.21
N LEU A 1005 -22.79 -13.55 -3.62
CA LEU A 1005 -22.45 -13.81 -5.03
C LEU A 1005 -22.99 -15.17 -5.51
N HIS A 1006 -23.24 -16.12 -4.60
CA HIS A 1006 -23.78 -17.44 -4.93
C HIS A 1006 -25.15 -17.34 -5.62
N GLU A 1007 -25.97 -16.35 -5.24
CA GLU A 1007 -27.32 -16.16 -5.79
C GLU A 1007 -27.29 -15.67 -7.26
N TYR A 1008 -26.16 -15.16 -7.74
CA TYR A 1008 -26.06 -14.45 -9.02
C TYR A 1008 -25.11 -15.09 -10.04
N VAL A 1009 -24.51 -16.24 -9.74
CA VAL A 1009 -23.50 -16.90 -10.60
C VAL A 1009 -23.98 -17.06 -12.05
N ASN A 1010 -25.22 -17.50 -12.24
CA ASN A 1010 -25.82 -17.66 -13.57
C ASN A 1010 -25.88 -16.36 -14.37
N SER A 1011 -25.97 -15.21 -13.70
CA SER A 1011 -26.22 -13.93 -14.35
C SER A 1011 -24.97 -13.33 -14.99
N PHE A 1012 -23.76 -13.71 -14.54
CA PHE A 1012 -22.50 -13.12 -15.02
C PHE A 1012 -21.49 -14.11 -15.64
N VAL A 1013 -21.60 -15.43 -15.41
CA VAL A 1013 -20.67 -16.43 -16.01
C VAL A 1013 -20.60 -16.29 -17.53
N ASP A 1014 -21.76 -16.19 -18.18
CA ASP A 1014 -21.87 -16.11 -19.64
C ASP A 1014 -21.26 -14.82 -20.18
N LYS A 1015 -21.40 -13.73 -19.42
CA LYS A 1015 -20.89 -12.42 -19.80
C LYS A 1015 -19.37 -12.38 -19.67
N PHE A 1016 -18.82 -12.98 -18.61
CA PHE A 1016 -17.36 -13.11 -18.46
C PHE A 1016 -16.75 -13.98 -19.56
N LEU A 1017 -17.39 -15.11 -19.90
CA LEU A 1017 -16.95 -15.95 -21.02
C LEU A 1017 -17.01 -15.19 -22.35
N TYR A 1018 -18.11 -14.48 -22.61
CA TYR A 1018 -18.26 -13.69 -23.83
C TYR A 1018 -17.16 -12.64 -23.98
N ILE A 1019 -16.91 -11.84 -22.94
CA ILE A 1019 -15.88 -10.81 -22.95
C ILE A 1019 -14.50 -11.45 -23.14
N ALA A 1020 -14.19 -12.53 -22.42
CA ALA A 1020 -12.92 -13.24 -22.53
C ALA A 1020 -12.64 -13.75 -23.96
N GLN A 1021 -13.67 -14.20 -24.68
CA GLN A 1021 -13.55 -14.74 -26.03
C GLN A 1021 -13.52 -13.66 -27.13
N ASN A 1022 -14.39 -12.66 -27.03
CA ASN A 1022 -14.74 -11.82 -28.18
C ASN A 1022 -14.23 -10.39 -28.11
N HIS A 1023 -13.86 -9.88 -26.93
CA HIS A 1023 -13.55 -8.46 -26.78
C HIS A 1023 -12.23 -8.04 -27.46
N SER A 1024 -12.20 -6.87 -28.08
CA SER A 1024 -11.03 -6.36 -28.81
C SER A 1024 -9.85 -5.98 -27.89
N SER A 1025 -10.16 -5.35 -26.75
CA SER A 1025 -9.21 -4.95 -25.71
C SER A 1025 -8.58 -6.14 -24.98
N LEU A 1026 -7.25 -6.14 -24.90
CA LEU A 1026 -6.47 -7.13 -24.15
C LEU A 1026 -6.80 -7.10 -22.65
N ASN A 1027 -6.93 -5.91 -22.07
CA ASN A 1027 -7.11 -5.74 -20.62
C ASN A 1027 -8.45 -6.29 -20.14
N LEU A 1028 -9.50 -6.08 -20.94
CA LEU A 1028 -10.85 -6.59 -20.64
C LEU A 1028 -10.92 -8.11 -20.70
N ARG A 1029 -10.27 -8.73 -21.70
CA ARG A 1029 -10.18 -10.20 -21.77
C ARG A 1029 -9.46 -10.79 -20.56
N ILE A 1030 -8.35 -10.16 -20.13
CA ILE A 1030 -7.64 -10.60 -18.91
C ILE A 1030 -8.52 -10.41 -17.66
N ALA A 1031 -9.18 -9.26 -17.52
CA ALA A 1031 -10.05 -9.00 -16.36
C ALA A 1031 -11.21 -10.00 -16.28
N ALA A 1032 -11.83 -10.33 -17.41
CA ALA A 1032 -12.89 -11.35 -17.47
C ALA A 1032 -12.37 -12.76 -17.10
N LEU A 1033 -11.17 -13.13 -17.56
CA LEU A 1033 -10.52 -14.39 -17.17
C LEU A 1033 -10.15 -14.40 -15.68
N GLN A 1034 -9.79 -13.27 -15.10
CA GLN A 1034 -9.55 -13.12 -13.66
C GLN A 1034 -10.85 -13.27 -12.87
N CYS A 1035 -11.97 -12.69 -13.33
CA CYS A 1035 -13.28 -12.94 -12.74
C CYS A 1035 -13.60 -14.45 -12.75
N LEU A 1036 -13.43 -15.14 -13.87
CA LEU A 1036 -13.64 -16.59 -13.95
C LEU A 1036 -12.68 -17.36 -13.03
N HIS A 1037 -11.42 -16.91 -12.89
CA HIS A 1037 -10.45 -17.53 -11.99
C HIS A 1037 -10.86 -17.42 -10.51
N TYR A 1038 -11.23 -16.24 -10.04
CA TYR A 1038 -11.65 -16.07 -8.64
C TYR A 1038 -13.06 -16.63 -8.39
N LEU A 1039 -13.90 -16.71 -9.43
CA LEU A 1039 -15.19 -17.39 -9.33
C LEU A 1039 -15.04 -18.86 -8.94
N SER A 1040 -13.96 -19.53 -9.35
CA SER A 1040 -13.70 -20.92 -8.96
C SER A 1040 -13.43 -21.12 -7.46
N ASP A 1041 -13.24 -20.05 -6.69
CA ASP A 1041 -13.06 -20.11 -5.22
C ASP A 1041 -14.37 -20.10 -4.43
N LEU A 1042 -15.52 -19.93 -5.10
CA LEU A 1042 -16.85 -20.00 -4.48
C LEU A 1042 -17.26 -21.45 -4.18
N ASN A 1043 -18.38 -21.62 -3.45
CA ASN A 1043 -18.85 -22.94 -3.04
C ASN A 1043 -19.01 -23.89 -4.25
N ILE A 1044 -18.35 -25.06 -4.17
CA ILE A 1044 -18.32 -26.07 -5.23
C ILE A 1044 -19.72 -26.48 -5.72
N VAL A 1045 -20.69 -26.60 -4.82
CA VAL A 1045 -22.07 -27.03 -5.14
C VAL A 1045 -22.74 -26.04 -6.10
N VAL A 1046 -22.43 -24.75 -5.96
CA VAL A 1046 -22.97 -23.68 -6.81
C VAL A 1046 -22.28 -23.66 -8.19
N LEU A 1047 -21.00 -24.06 -8.25
CA LEU A 1047 -20.17 -23.96 -9.45
C LEU A 1047 -20.27 -25.17 -10.38
N MET A 1048 -20.53 -26.36 -9.83
CA MET A 1048 -20.58 -27.60 -10.61
C MET A 1048 -21.48 -27.55 -11.85
N PRO A 1049 -22.68 -26.94 -11.82
CA PRO A 1049 -23.52 -26.80 -13.01
C PRO A 1049 -22.88 -25.99 -14.15
N PHE A 1050 -21.94 -25.09 -13.84
CA PHE A 1050 -21.30 -24.20 -14.82
C PHE A 1050 -19.97 -24.73 -15.34
N LYS A 1051 -19.37 -25.71 -14.66
CA LYS A 1051 -18.00 -26.18 -14.93
C LYS A 1051 -17.74 -26.53 -16.39
N ASN A 1052 -18.55 -27.41 -16.97
CA ASN A 1052 -18.36 -27.85 -18.35
C ASN A 1052 -18.51 -26.68 -19.34
N LYS A 1053 -19.48 -25.79 -19.10
CA LYS A 1053 -19.69 -24.61 -19.93
C LYS A 1053 -18.49 -23.66 -19.88
N VAL A 1054 -17.93 -23.43 -18.69
CA VAL A 1054 -16.76 -22.57 -18.51
C VAL A 1054 -15.54 -23.19 -19.18
N LEU A 1055 -15.25 -24.47 -18.94
CA LEU A 1055 -14.10 -25.15 -19.54
C LEU A 1055 -14.17 -25.18 -21.08
N GLU A 1056 -15.33 -25.49 -21.67
CA GLU A 1056 -15.50 -25.43 -23.13
C GLU A 1056 -15.34 -24.02 -23.67
N GLY A 1057 -15.89 -23.01 -22.96
CA GLY A 1057 -15.75 -21.62 -23.35
C GLY A 1057 -14.31 -21.11 -23.26
N LEU A 1058 -13.51 -21.59 -22.29
CA LEU A 1058 -12.11 -21.20 -22.13
C LEU A 1058 -11.18 -21.84 -23.17
N LYS A 1059 -11.53 -22.99 -23.75
CA LYS A 1059 -10.75 -23.61 -24.84
C LYS A 1059 -10.61 -22.68 -26.04
N LEU A 1060 -11.65 -21.93 -26.38
CA LEU A 1060 -11.62 -20.95 -27.48
C LEU A 1060 -10.62 -19.80 -27.23
N VAL A 1061 -10.24 -19.57 -25.98
CA VAL A 1061 -9.31 -18.50 -25.56
C VAL A 1061 -7.85 -19.02 -25.48
N LEU A 1062 -7.62 -20.34 -25.54
CA LEU A 1062 -6.26 -20.89 -25.53
C LEU A 1062 -5.44 -20.45 -26.76
N ASP A 1063 -6.10 -20.28 -27.90
CA ASP A 1063 -5.47 -19.82 -29.15
C ASP A 1063 -5.54 -18.29 -29.34
N ASP A 1064 -5.66 -17.54 -28.24
CA ASP A 1064 -5.72 -16.07 -28.30
C ASP A 1064 -4.48 -15.46 -28.98
N LYS A 1065 -4.68 -14.43 -29.81
CA LYS A 1065 -3.62 -13.69 -30.51
C LYS A 1065 -2.55 -13.06 -29.58
N LYS A 1066 -2.83 -12.86 -28.28
CA LYS A 1066 -1.93 -12.21 -27.30
C LYS A 1066 -1.43 -13.19 -26.24
N ARG A 1067 -0.11 -13.28 -26.05
CA ARG A 1067 0.56 -14.18 -25.09
C ARG A 1067 0.06 -14.03 -23.64
N LEU A 1068 -0.21 -12.80 -23.19
CA LEU A 1068 -0.67 -12.55 -21.82
C LEU A 1068 -2.05 -13.15 -21.54
N VAL A 1069 -2.96 -13.11 -22.53
CA VAL A 1069 -4.30 -13.72 -22.42
C VAL A 1069 -4.15 -15.24 -22.34
N ARG A 1070 -3.33 -15.84 -23.22
CA ARG A 1070 -3.02 -17.29 -23.19
C ARG A 1070 -2.48 -17.74 -21.83
N LYS A 1071 -1.56 -16.97 -21.23
CA LYS A 1071 -1.03 -17.27 -19.89
C LYS A 1071 -2.13 -17.25 -18.83
N GLN A 1072 -3.00 -16.23 -18.85
CA GLN A 1072 -4.07 -16.10 -17.87
C GLN A 1072 -5.11 -17.22 -18.01
N VAL A 1073 -5.52 -17.58 -19.24
CA VAL A 1073 -6.51 -18.66 -19.44
C VAL A 1073 -5.99 -20.02 -19.01
N VAL A 1074 -4.69 -20.33 -19.19
CA VAL A 1074 -4.09 -21.58 -18.69
C VAL A 1074 -4.27 -21.68 -17.18
N VAL A 1075 -3.89 -20.63 -16.44
CA VAL A 1075 -4.03 -20.58 -14.97
C VAL A 1075 -5.50 -20.66 -14.54
N THR A 1076 -6.42 -20.05 -15.31
CA THR A 1076 -7.86 -20.16 -15.04
C THR A 1076 -8.35 -21.60 -15.26
N ILE A 1077 -7.99 -22.24 -16.38
CA ILE A 1077 -8.40 -23.61 -16.72
C ILE A 1077 -7.91 -24.61 -15.66
N ASP A 1078 -6.63 -24.54 -15.26
CA ASP A 1078 -6.04 -25.44 -14.26
C ASP A 1078 -6.85 -25.42 -12.97
N LYS A 1079 -7.28 -24.24 -12.54
CA LYS A 1079 -8.07 -24.07 -11.31
C LYS A 1079 -9.49 -24.63 -11.42
N TRP A 1080 -10.13 -24.52 -12.58
CA TRP A 1080 -11.46 -25.09 -12.81
C TRP A 1080 -11.43 -26.63 -12.94
N TYR A 1081 -10.31 -27.23 -13.35
CA TYR A 1081 -10.14 -28.69 -13.32
C TYR A 1081 -10.04 -29.23 -11.89
N ILE A 1082 -9.39 -28.50 -10.98
CA ILE A 1082 -9.23 -28.90 -9.56
C ILE A 1082 -10.58 -29.09 -8.86
N LEU A 1083 -11.66 -28.48 -9.35
CA LEU A 1083 -13.02 -28.70 -8.82
C LEU A 1083 -13.44 -30.19 -8.81
N ASP A 1084 -12.89 -31.07 -9.67
CA ASP A 1084 -13.17 -32.53 -9.60
C ASP A 1084 -12.54 -33.20 -8.37
N SER A 1085 -11.38 -32.70 -7.91
CA SER A 1085 -10.58 -33.38 -6.88
C SER A 1085 -11.11 -33.24 -5.45
N VAL A 1086 -12.12 -32.38 -5.25
CA VAL A 1086 -12.73 -32.13 -3.93
C VAL A 1086 -13.95 -33.02 -3.69
N GLU A 1087 -14.54 -33.63 -4.74
CA GLU A 1087 -15.62 -34.62 -4.61
C GLU A 1087 -15.19 -35.86 -3.80
N ASP A 1088 -13.90 -36.19 -3.76
CA ASP A 1088 -13.38 -37.36 -3.03
C ASP A 1088 -13.13 -37.12 -1.52
N SER A 1089 -13.49 -35.94 -0.99
CA SER A 1089 -13.17 -35.54 0.40
C SER A 1089 -14.34 -35.06 1.26
N ASN A 1090 -15.59 -35.23 0.81
CA ASN A 1090 -16.80 -35.01 1.63
C ASN A 1090 -17.57 -36.32 1.90
#